data_AF-A0AA38HFI2-F1
#
_entry.id   AF-A0AA38HFI2-F1
#
_cell.length_a   1.000
_cell.length_b   1.000
_cell.length_c   1.000
_cell.angle_alpha   90.00
_cell.angle_beta   90.00
_cell.angle_gamma   90.00
#
_symmetry.space_group_name_H-M   'P 1'
#
loop_
_entity.id
_entity.type
_entity.pdbx_description
1 polymer ?
#
loop_
_entity_poly.entity_id
_entity_poly.type
_entity_poly.pdbx_seq_one_letter_code
_entity_poly.pdbx_strand_id
1 'polypeptide(L)'
;MVALISALDGIRDFDLKDHLPVYPLEQVGPLFWLSFIASWTVCYLVHLPSDTRLFRQALWPVSVGAFVWAVITVDMRGRVASFMLIGLFLFNATSAAVRWGRVTSPPIYRPLKRKPFFPLLRETNAFRAFNLLCDEPRLISLSAGSPGCPSSMTTAKRPDHGALYELGRHLLRGTRTWVLIDVSSYPLYHLDPSNLGNPLVAYSDWDLGIQTISQSLGVPRWVTIPAVVMSYATTTYLMMSFSCRLASILGIASGMWSAEEFPEMMDRPWVSSSLNELWGRRYHQILKHGFQNYARPFSFLPRSTYILRIFALSAIYHMLVYRPFFHTFIARDMTAMFMLSGLGLEMERQYLRRTGKKVGGWTGRVWTWSWFILCGYFMCRGLAAIGFVGGAREMLAVDRTGSAVDHNMSPFRSILHAIWTFDLSDYIPLTAPGTAAPYLGVSLLASLQVCYLVHLPGDTRTLRRALWPVSVGTFLWGIVTVDTRGQLSIWTMVGMLLFNSTSAAIRWGTATAPPAYRTLVRKPFFSGIRETTAFRAINLICDEARLTFLASTPPHRDVQATRGALYTIGSHLLDAIKMYLFMDICSYPLYHFDRCNLGNPFATSGDWNQGIQTITKASGLPHSVVVLAIVLSYAAEGYVGLWLVWRVLAAAGLASGLWTPEEWPDLMDRPYVSSSMNEFWGRRYHQHGFQNYASVLSFLPRCTYILRIFAMSAIYHMLVYHPFSHTFLAGRMITMFMLAGLGLELERQFYHRTGRRVGGRAGRIWTWSWLLLCGYFITRGVAESGFLGATRRSFEEDRTTSAVEWVLYAAGVRPHPSSPLPRAE
;
A
#
# COMPACT_ATOMS: atom_id res chain seq x y z
N MET A 1 -31.46 29.32 4.72
CA MET A 1 -30.77 28.66 5.85
C MET A 1 -31.74 27.78 6.62
N VAL A 2 -32.86 28.31 7.13
CA VAL A 2 -33.96 27.52 7.72
C VAL A 2 -34.45 26.43 6.76
N ALA A 3 -34.74 26.73 5.48
CA ALA A 3 -35.10 25.70 4.50
C ALA A 3 -34.02 24.63 4.23
N LEU A 4 -32.73 24.98 4.38
CA LEU A 4 -31.64 23.99 4.26
C LEU A 4 -31.56 23.13 5.52
N ILE A 5 -31.76 23.72 6.70
CA ILE A 5 -31.83 23.00 7.98
C ILE A 5 -33.06 22.07 7.98
N SER A 6 -34.23 22.54 7.53
CA SER A 6 -35.44 21.71 7.38
C SER A 6 -35.28 20.59 6.35
N ALA A 7 -34.59 20.84 5.23
CA ALA A 7 -34.27 19.78 4.26
C ALA A 7 -33.28 18.75 4.83
N LEU A 8 -32.33 19.17 5.68
CA LEU A 8 -31.40 18.28 6.38
C LEU A 8 -32.04 17.55 7.56
N ASP A 9 -33.01 18.16 8.26
CA ASP A 9 -33.81 17.52 9.30
C ASP A 9 -34.72 16.44 8.68
N GLY A 10 -35.23 16.64 7.45
CA GLY A 10 -35.90 15.56 6.70
C GLY A 10 -35.01 14.37 6.33
N ILE A 11 -33.67 14.57 6.27
CA ILE A 11 -32.69 13.48 6.11
C ILE A 11 -32.43 12.77 7.45
N ARG A 12 -32.70 13.41 8.59
CA ARG A 12 -32.51 12.83 9.93
C ARG A 12 -33.45 11.65 10.19
N ASP A 13 -34.66 11.69 9.64
CA ASP A 13 -35.64 10.60 9.70
C ASP A 13 -35.45 9.57 8.57
N PHE A 14 -34.58 9.87 7.60
CA PHE A 14 -34.14 8.92 6.60
C PHE A 14 -33.07 8.04 7.24
N ASP A 15 -33.47 6.93 7.85
CA ASP A 15 -32.55 6.00 8.50
C ASP A 15 -31.69 5.27 7.46
N LEU A 16 -30.65 5.97 7.00
CA LEU A 16 -29.67 5.44 6.06
C LEU A 16 -28.89 4.25 6.64
N LYS A 17 -29.01 3.95 7.95
CA LYS A 17 -28.42 2.75 8.54
C LYS A 17 -28.94 1.47 7.86
N ASP A 18 -30.19 1.47 7.42
CA ASP A 18 -30.83 0.28 6.83
C ASP A 18 -30.69 0.19 5.30
N HIS A 19 -30.20 1.24 4.65
CA HIS A 19 -30.26 1.36 3.18
C HIS A 19 -28.92 1.54 2.47
N LEU A 20 -27.85 1.93 3.18
CA LEU A 20 -26.50 1.98 2.60
C LEU A 20 -25.67 0.79 3.07
N PRO A 21 -25.20 -0.08 2.16
CA PRO A 21 -24.34 -1.18 2.55
C PRO A 21 -23.06 -0.62 3.15
N VAL A 22 -22.81 -0.97 4.40
CA VAL A 22 -21.56 -0.70 5.10
C VAL A 22 -20.62 -1.85 4.79
N TYR A 23 -19.52 -1.52 4.13
CA TYR A 23 -18.52 -2.48 3.71
C TYR A 23 -17.30 -2.40 4.63
N PRO A 24 -16.73 -3.54 5.06
CA PRO A 24 -15.43 -3.53 5.71
C PRO A 24 -14.38 -2.88 4.80
N LEU A 25 -13.33 -2.26 5.37
CA LEU A 25 -12.27 -1.55 4.63
C LEU A 25 -11.72 -2.35 3.44
N GLU A 26 -11.66 -3.67 3.60
CA GLU A 26 -11.33 -4.70 2.62
C GLU A 26 -12.09 -4.59 1.30
N GLN A 27 -13.39 -4.35 1.39
CA GLN A 27 -14.30 -4.29 0.25
C GLN A 27 -14.33 -2.90 -0.38
N VAL A 28 -13.86 -1.86 0.34
CA VAL A 28 -13.81 -0.47 -0.15
C VAL A 28 -12.46 -0.09 -0.75
N GLY A 29 -11.45 -0.93 -0.58
CA GLY A 29 -10.16 -0.85 -1.26
C GLY A 29 -10.20 -0.46 -2.74
N PRO A 30 -11.09 -0.99 -3.61
CA PRO A 30 -11.04 -0.68 -5.04
C PRO A 30 -11.47 0.77 -5.29
N LEU A 31 -12.39 1.28 -4.48
CA LEU A 31 -12.93 2.64 -4.59
C LEU A 31 -11.92 3.67 -4.12
N PHE A 32 -11.17 3.35 -3.05
CA PHE A 32 -10.01 4.13 -2.62
C PHE A 32 -9.00 4.28 -3.76
N TRP A 33 -8.59 3.16 -4.37
CA TRP A 33 -7.61 3.18 -5.45
C TRP A 33 -8.16 3.83 -6.70
N LEU A 34 -9.42 3.59 -7.06
CA LEU A 34 -10.06 4.26 -8.19
C LEU A 34 -10.02 5.78 -8.01
N SER A 35 -10.32 6.27 -6.80
CA SER A 35 -10.24 7.70 -6.50
C SER A 35 -8.82 8.24 -6.67
N PHE A 36 -7.83 7.57 -6.08
CA PHE A 36 -6.42 7.95 -6.18
C PHE A 36 -5.91 7.89 -7.63
N ILE A 37 -6.17 6.80 -8.34
CA ILE A 37 -5.71 6.55 -9.71
C ILE A 37 -6.34 7.53 -10.68
N ALA A 38 -7.64 7.80 -10.56
CA ALA A 38 -8.29 8.80 -11.38
C ALA A 38 -7.70 10.19 -11.12
N SER A 39 -7.44 10.55 -9.85
CA SER A 39 -6.80 11.81 -9.48
C SER A 39 -5.38 11.92 -10.04
N TRP A 40 -4.57 10.88 -9.87
CA TRP A 40 -3.21 10.81 -10.35
C TRP A 40 -3.16 10.87 -11.88
N THR A 41 -4.06 10.17 -12.56
CA THR A 41 -4.17 10.18 -14.02
C THR A 41 -4.51 11.59 -14.52
N VAL A 42 -5.45 12.29 -13.90
CA VAL A 42 -5.73 13.69 -14.23
C VAL A 42 -4.46 14.54 -14.09
N CYS A 43 -3.72 14.42 -12.99
CA CYS A 43 -2.47 15.15 -12.77
C CYS A 43 -1.37 14.77 -13.75
N TYR A 44 -1.29 13.50 -14.15
CA TYR A 44 -0.33 13.01 -15.13
C TYR A 44 -0.62 13.57 -16.52
N LEU A 45 -1.90 13.58 -16.90
CA LEU A 45 -2.33 14.07 -18.19
C LEU A 45 -1.99 15.55 -18.40
N VAL A 46 -1.90 16.34 -17.33
CA VAL A 46 -1.53 17.77 -17.35
C VAL A 46 -0.11 18.00 -17.85
N HIS A 47 0.79 17.05 -17.62
CA HIS A 47 2.21 17.17 -17.96
C HIS A 47 2.56 16.70 -19.37
N LEU A 48 1.54 16.35 -20.16
CA LEU A 48 1.73 15.88 -21.51
C LEU A 48 1.70 17.05 -22.49
N PRO A 49 2.49 16.99 -23.58
CA PRO A 49 2.52 18.04 -24.59
C PRO A 49 1.24 18.10 -25.44
N SER A 50 0.44 17.03 -25.49
CA SER A 50 -0.83 16.98 -26.21
C SER A 50 -1.98 17.63 -25.42
N ASP A 51 -2.98 18.15 -26.14
CA ASP A 51 -4.20 18.63 -25.50
C ASP A 51 -5.02 17.45 -24.95
N THR A 52 -4.79 17.13 -23.68
CA THR A 52 -5.51 16.08 -22.95
C THR A 52 -6.70 16.62 -22.16
N ARG A 53 -7.11 17.87 -22.39
CA ARG A 53 -8.12 18.56 -21.57
C ARG A 53 -9.43 17.81 -21.49
N LEU A 54 -9.95 17.29 -22.61
CA LEU A 54 -11.21 16.54 -22.63
C LEU A 54 -11.13 15.26 -21.77
N PHE A 55 -10.03 14.51 -21.86
CA PHE A 55 -9.81 13.33 -21.02
C PHE A 55 -9.75 13.69 -19.53
N ARG A 56 -9.04 14.78 -19.20
CA ARG A 56 -8.99 15.28 -17.82
C ARG A 56 -10.37 15.69 -17.31
N GLN A 57 -11.16 16.38 -18.14
CA GLN A 57 -12.52 16.82 -17.84
C GLN A 57 -13.48 15.64 -17.62
N ALA A 58 -13.29 14.54 -18.34
CA ALA A 58 -14.06 13.31 -18.17
C ALA A 58 -13.66 12.51 -16.92
N LEU A 59 -12.37 12.54 -16.52
CA LEU A 59 -11.85 11.73 -15.41
C LEU A 59 -12.02 12.36 -14.01
N TRP A 60 -11.99 13.69 -13.87
CA TRP A 60 -12.09 14.28 -12.53
C TRP A 60 -13.44 14.01 -11.82
N PRO A 61 -14.62 13.94 -12.49
CA PRO A 61 -15.87 13.57 -11.83
C PRO A 61 -15.85 12.13 -11.34
N VAL A 62 -15.21 11.21 -12.08
CA VAL A 62 -15.00 9.82 -11.65
C VAL A 62 -14.18 9.78 -10.37
N SER A 63 -13.13 10.60 -10.28
CA SER A 63 -12.29 10.67 -9.08
C SER A 63 -13.04 11.19 -7.85
N VAL A 64 -13.87 12.24 -8.02
CA VAL A 64 -14.72 12.79 -6.96
C VAL A 64 -15.81 11.79 -6.55
N GLY A 65 -16.48 11.15 -7.52
CA GLY A 65 -17.48 10.12 -7.27
C GLY A 65 -16.91 8.94 -6.50
N ALA A 66 -15.75 8.43 -6.93
CA ALA A 66 -15.04 7.36 -6.23
C ALA A 66 -14.62 7.75 -4.81
N PHE A 67 -14.19 8.99 -4.58
CA PHE A 67 -13.89 9.48 -3.23
C PHE A 67 -15.13 9.51 -2.34
N VAL A 68 -16.21 10.14 -2.81
CA VAL A 68 -17.47 10.22 -2.05
C VAL A 68 -17.96 8.82 -1.75
N TRP A 69 -17.96 7.93 -2.74
CA TRP A 69 -18.40 6.55 -2.57
C TRP A 69 -17.50 5.78 -1.58
N ALA A 70 -16.18 5.90 -1.70
CA ALA A 70 -15.25 5.27 -0.77
C ALA A 70 -15.49 5.74 0.67
N VAL A 71 -15.72 7.04 0.85
CA VAL A 71 -15.93 7.63 2.18
C VAL A 71 -17.31 7.29 2.76
N ILE A 72 -18.38 7.18 1.96
CA ILE A 72 -19.70 6.85 2.53
C ILE A 72 -19.89 5.36 2.82
N THR A 73 -19.17 4.48 2.12
CA THR A 73 -19.39 3.03 2.20
C THR A 73 -18.44 2.29 3.14
N VAL A 74 -17.37 2.93 3.60
CA VAL A 74 -16.34 2.26 4.41
C VAL A 74 -16.68 2.26 5.91
N ASP A 75 -16.61 1.07 6.54
CA ASP A 75 -16.60 0.92 8.00
C ASP A 75 -15.17 1.04 8.53
N MET A 76 -14.94 2.00 9.41
CA MET A 76 -13.65 2.26 10.05
C MET A 76 -13.72 2.30 11.58
N ARG A 77 -14.72 1.64 12.18
CA ARG A 77 -14.80 1.50 13.64
C ARG A 77 -13.47 0.95 14.20
N GLY A 78 -12.93 1.61 15.23
CA GLY A 78 -11.63 1.29 15.85
C GLY A 78 -10.38 1.67 15.04
N ARG A 79 -10.49 2.31 13.86
CA ARG A 79 -9.35 2.62 12.95
C ARG A 79 -9.25 4.10 12.59
N VAL A 80 -9.44 4.97 13.58
CA VAL A 80 -9.60 6.43 13.39
C VAL A 80 -8.39 7.10 12.71
N ALA A 81 -7.18 6.74 13.13
CA ALA A 81 -5.94 7.43 12.70
C ALA A 81 -5.65 7.22 11.22
N SER A 82 -5.66 5.94 10.81
CA SER A 82 -5.33 5.51 9.46
C SER A 82 -6.30 6.12 8.47
N PHE A 83 -7.61 6.12 8.77
CA PHE A 83 -8.57 6.73 7.87
C PHE A 83 -8.46 8.25 7.80
N MET A 84 -8.18 8.95 8.90
CA MET A 84 -8.03 10.41 8.83
C MET A 84 -6.90 10.82 7.88
N LEU A 85 -5.77 10.10 7.92
CA LEU A 85 -4.66 10.30 6.99
C LEU A 85 -5.06 9.95 5.55
N ILE A 86 -5.72 8.82 5.35
CA ILE A 86 -6.19 8.31 4.05
C ILE A 86 -7.25 9.24 3.43
N GLY A 87 -8.28 9.62 4.18
CA GLY A 87 -9.37 10.50 3.75
C GLY A 87 -8.88 11.92 3.48
N LEU A 88 -7.95 12.45 4.29
CA LEU A 88 -7.28 13.72 4.00
C LEU A 88 -6.45 13.64 2.72
N PHE A 89 -5.71 12.54 2.53
CA PHE A 89 -4.93 12.32 1.32
C PHE A 89 -5.82 12.23 0.08
N LEU A 90 -6.90 11.45 0.12
CA LEU A 90 -7.85 11.34 -1.00
C LEU A 90 -8.56 12.65 -1.29
N PHE A 91 -8.92 13.42 -0.27
CA PHE A 91 -9.49 14.75 -0.46
C PHE A 91 -8.52 15.67 -1.20
N ASN A 92 -7.26 15.72 -0.77
CA ASN A 92 -6.25 16.51 -1.44
C ASN A 92 -6.01 16.02 -2.88
N ALA A 93 -6.01 14.70 -3.09
CA ALA A 93 -5.85 14.10 -4.41
C ALA A 93 -6.99 14.48 -5.36
N THR A 94 -8.23 14.31 -4.91
CA THR A 94 -9.41 14.66 -5.69
C THR A 94 -9.52 16.17 -5.92
N SER A 95 -9.06 16.99 -4.96
CA SER A 95 -9.00 18.43 -5.17
C SER A 95 -7.97 18.83 -6.22
N ALA A 96 -6.81 18.19 -6.22
CA ALA A 96 -5.82 18.33 -7.29
C ALA A 96 -6.44 17.96 -8.65
N ALA A 97 -7.19 16.86 -8.72
CA ALA A 97 -7.90 16.46 -9.93
C ALA A 97 -8.93 17.52 -10.39
N VAL A 98 -9.73 18.08 -9.49
CA VAL A 98 -10.71 19.13 -9.79
C VAL A 98 -10.02 20.39 -10.33
N ARG A 99 -8.91 20.80 -9.69
CA ARG A 99 -8.14 21.96 -10.11
C ARG A 99 -7.55 21.74 -11.50
N TRP A 100 -6.76 20.68 -11.66
CA TRP A 100 -5.97 20.44 -12.85
C TRP A 100 -6.79 19.90 -14.02
N GLY A 101 -7.98 19.35 -13.74
CA GLY A 101 -8.96 18.93 -14.73
C GLY A 101 -9.38 20.05 -15.70
N ARG A 102 -9.25 21.32 -15.29
CA ARG A 102 -9.73 22.48 -16.04
C ARG A 102 -8.64 23.43 -16.53
N VAL A 103 -7.40 23.25 -16.09
CA VAL A 103 -6.30 24.13 -16.49
C VAL A 103 -5.94 23.87 -17.95
N THR A 104 -5.61 24.93 -18.70
CA THR A 104 -5.24 24.86 -20.12
C THR A 104 -3.76 24.62 -20.35
N SER A 105 -2.89 25.02 -19.41
CA SER A 105 -1.44 24.88 -19.50
C SER A 105 -0.84 24.08 -18.33
N PRO A 106 0.29 23.38 -18.54
CA PRO A 106 0.96 22.65 -17.48
C PRO A 106 1.44 23.62 -16.36
N PRO A 107 1.53 23.15 -15.11
CA PRO A 107 2.11 23.93 -14.03
C PRO A 107 3.59 24.21 -14.32
N ILE A 108 4.01 25.42 -13.92
CA ILE A 108 5.41 25.83 -14.00
C ILE A 108 6.01 25.62 -12.62
N TYR A 109 6.98 24.72 -12.52
CA TYR A 109 7.68 24.45 -11.26
C TYR A 109 8.78 25.48 -11.00
N ARG A 110 8.91 25.94 -9.76
CA ARG A 110 10.07 26.71 -9.31
C ARG A 110 11.26 25.76 -9.15
N PRO A 111 12.46 26.15 -9.59
CA PRO A 111 13.66 25.41 -9.22
C PRO A 111 13.79 25.43 -7.70
N LEU A 112 13.92 24.25 -7.10
CA LEU A 112 14.21 24.14 -5.68
C LEU A 112 15.62 24.64 -5.44
N LYS A 113 15.82 25.35 -4.32
CA LYS A 113 17.16 25.76 -3.89
C LYS A 113 18.08 24.56 -3.71
N ARG A 114 17.51 23.43 -3.28
CA ARG A 114 18.20 22.17 -3.10
C ARG A 114 17.67 21.11 -4.03
N LYS A 115 18.60 20.40 -4.66
CA LYS A 115 18.25 19.18 -5.37
C LYS A 115 17.89 18.12 -4.31
N PRO A 116 16.73 17.45 -4.43
CA PRO A 116 16.43 16.30 -3.58
C PRO A 116 17.43 15.18 -3.86
N PHE A 117 17.39 14.13 -3.05
CA PHE A 117 18.28 12.98 -3.22
C PHE A 117 18.08 12.26 -4.57
N PHE A 118 16.86 12.30 -5.11
CA PHE A 118 16.50 11.71 -6.40
C PHE A 118 16.07 12.77 -7.44
N PRO A 119 16.98 13.60 -7.96
CA PRO A 119 16.62 14.71 -8.86
C PRO A 119 16.06 14.20 -10.21
N LEU A 120 16.60 13.09 -10.74
CA LEU A 120 16.12 12.49 -11.99
C LEU A 120 14.67 11.98 -11.88
N LEU A 121 14.29 11.43 -10.72
CA LEU A 121 12.93 10.96 -10.50
C LEU A 121 11.94 12.13 -10.62
N ARG A 122 12.31 13.32 -10.11
CA ARG A 122 11.49 14.54 -10.19
C ARG A 122 11.26 15.07 -11.60
N GLU A 123 12.16 14.77 -12.52
CA GLU A 123 12.04 15.19 -13.90
C GLU A 123 11.02 14.33 -14.67
N THR A 124 10.65 13.17 -14.14
CA THR A 124 9.64 12.30 -14.75
C THR A 124 8.23 12.89 -14.62
N ASN A 125 7.41 12.74 -15.65
CA ASN A 125 6.00 13.14 -15.61
C ASN A 125 5.21 12.38 -14.53
N ALA A 126 5.59 11.12 -14.25
CA ALA A 126 4.95 10.31 -13.21
C ALA A 126 5.16 10.91 -11.82
N PHE A 127 6.39 11.28 -11.49
CA PHE A 127 6.67 11.96 -10.24
C PHE A 127 6.06 13.35 -10.21
N ARG A 128 6.09 14.13 -11.31
CA ARG A 128 5.43 15.44 -11.36
C ARG A 128 3.92 15.33 -11.10
N ALA A 129 3.26 14.30 -11.64
CA ALA A 129 1.85 14.01 -11.38
C ALA A 129 1.59 13.68 -9.91
N PHE A 130 2.40 12.78 -9.34
CA PHE A 130 2.34 12.42 -7.93
C PHE A 130 2.64 13.64 -7.04
N ASN A 131 3.59 14.46 -7.44
CA ASN A 131 3.91 15.71 -6.78
C ASN A 131 2.71 16.64 -6.82
N LEU A 132 2.04 16.88 -7.96
CA LEU A 132 0.82 17.70 -8.01
C LEU A 132 -0.28 17.20 -7.06
N LEU A 133 -0.44 15.88 -6.98
CA LEU A 133 -1.40 15.24 -6.09
C LEU A 133 -1.07 15.52 -4.61
N CYS A 134 0.21 15.44 -4.25
CA CYS A 134 0.70 15.72 -2.89
C CYS A 134 1.01 17.21 -2.61
N ASP A 135 1.10 18.06 -3.64
CA ASP A 135 1.55 19.47 -3.58
C ASP A 135 0.39 20.47 -3.64
N GLU A 136 -0.84 20.04 -3.94
CA GLU A 136 -2.05 20.86 -3.71
C GLU A 136 -2.10 21.50 -2.31
N PRO A 137 -1.72 20.78 -1.23
CA PRO A 137 -1.62 21.34 0.13
C PRO A 137 -0.51 22.37 0.31
N ARG A 138 0.55 22.28 -0.50
CA ARG A 138 1.83 22.95 -0.27
C ARG A 138 1.95 24.20 -1.14
N LEU A 139 1.55 24.14 -2.41
CA LEU A 139 1.66 25.20 -3.43
C LEU A 139 3.02 25.90 -3.54
N ILE A 140 4.06 25.40 -2.86
CA ILE A 140 5.38 26.02 -2.77
C ILE A 140 6.21 25.76 -4.02
N SER A 141 5.98 24.62 -4.68
CA SER A 141 6.74 24.23 -5.86
C SER A 141 6.27 24.95 -7.13
N LEU A 142 5.14 25.69 -7.10
CA LEU A 142 4.58 26.35 -8.27
C LEU A 142 5.02 27.82 -8.40
N SER A 143 5.42 28.23 -9.61
CA SER A 143 5.81 29.62 -9.88
C SER A 143 4.60 30.57 -9.74
N ALA A 144 4.85 31.84 -9.42
CA ALA A 144 3.77 32.84 -9.33
C ALA A 144 3.02 33.03 -10.67
N GLY A 145 3.63 32.66 -11.80
CA GLY A 145 3.00 32.62 -13.12
C GLY A 145 2.24 31.32 -13.42
N SER A 146 2.25 30.34 -12.51
CA SER A 146 1.50 29.09 -12.69
C SER A 146 -0.01 29.35 -12.56
N PRO A 147 -0.84 28.80 -13.46
CA PRO A 147 -2.29 28.98 -13.40
C PRO A 147 -2.89 28.67 -12.01
N GLY A 148 -3.48 29.68 -11.40
CA GLY A 148 -4.18 29.57 -10.11
C GLY A 148 -3.28 29.60 -8.86
N CYS A 149 -2.00 29.96 -8.96
CA CYS A 149 -1.13 30.16 -7.79
C CYS A 149 -1.27 31.60 -7.22
N PRO A 150 -1.53 31.79 -5.92
CA PRO A 150 -1.49 33.11 -5.29
C PRO A 150 -0.06 33.68 -5.29
N SER A 151 0.09 34.98 -5.56
CA SER A 151 1.40 35.66 -5.64
C SER A 151 2.10 35.89 -4.30
N SER A 152 1.46 35.62 -3.15
CA SER A 152 1.89 36.11 -1.83
C SER A 152 2.57 35.10 -0.90
N MET A 153 2.85 33.86 -1.33
CA MET A 153 3.69 32.96 -0.52
C MET A 153 5.16 33.28 -0.75
N THR A 154 5.65 34.30 -0.03
CA THR A 154 7.09 34.55 0.11
C THR A 154 7.67 33.53 1.07
N THR A 155 8.63 32.74 0.57
CA THR A 155 9.44 31.87 1.42
C THR A 155 10.23 32.76 2.38
N ALA A 156 9.86 32.74 3.66
CA ALA A 156 10.73 33.27 4.70
C ALA A 156 12.13 32.70 4.48
N LYS A 157 13.18 33.54 4.54
CA LYS A 157 14.58 33.09 4.43
C LYS A 157 14.83 32.09 5.58
N ARG A 158 14.67 30.78 5.30
CA ARG A 158 15.06 29.71 6.22
C ARG A 158 16.58 29.50 6.10
N PRO A 159 17.29 29.36 7.22
CA PRO A 159 18.70 28.97 7.20
C PRO A 159 18.89 27.62 6.50
N ASP A 160 20.03 27.48 5.83
CA ASP A 160 20.34 26.38 4.93
C ASP A 160 20.88 25.16 5.73
N HIS A 161 20.01 24.38 6.38
CA HIS A 161 20.41 23.17 7.11
C HIS A 161 20.20 21.85 6.35
N GLY A 162 21.16 20.91 6.34
CA GLY A 162 21.05 19.66 5.56
C GLY A 162 19.82 18.78 5.86
N ALA A 163 19.48 17.86 4.96
CA ALA A 163 18.28 17.01 5.06
C ALA A 163 18.18 16.22 6.37
N LEU A 164 19.31 15.71 6.90
CA LEU A 164 19.36 15.01 8.18
C LEU A 164 19.00 15.90 9.36
N TYR A 165 19.46 17.15 9.36
CA TYR A 165 19.09 18.11 10.41
C TYR A 165 17.59 18.41 10.36
N GLU A 166 17.04 18.64 9.18
CA GLU A 166 15.61 18.91 9.04
C GLU A 166 14.76 17.68 9.43
N LEU A 167 15.21 16.47 9.08
CA LEU A 167 14.60 15.23 9.54
C LEU A 167 14.59 15.14 11.07
N GLY A 168 15.74 15.37 11.72
CA GLY A 168 15.87 15.39 13.18
C GLY A 168 15.00 16.47 13.84
N ARG A 169 14.93 17.66 13.23
CA ARG A 169 14.06 18.76 13.68
C ARG A 169 12.59 18.40 13.58
N HIS A 170 12.15 17.80 12.47
CA HIS A 170 10.76 17.37 12.30
C HIS A 170 10.40 16.22 13.24
N LEU A 171 11.32 15.27 13.49
CA LEU A 171 11.16 14.21 14.48
C LEU A 171 10.97 14.79 15.88
N LEU A 172 11.91 15.61 16.36
CA LEU A 172 11.84 16.23 17.68
C LEU A 172 10.55 17.04 17.87
N ARG A 173 10.20 17.84 16.87
CA ARG A 173 8.95 18.60 16.87
C ARG A 173 7.74 17.67 16.85
N GLY A 174 7.75 16.62 16.05
CA GLY A 174 6.69 15.61 15.99
C GLY A 174 6.45 15.00 17.36
N THR A 175 7.51 14.48 18.00
CA THR A 175 7.47 13.94 19.36
C THR A 175 6.94 14.94 20.38
N ARG A 176 7.43 16.18 20.36
CA ARG A 176 6.92 17.23 21.26
C ARG A 176 5.43 17.46 21.09
N THR A 177 4.96 17.60 19.84
CA THR A 177 3.54 17.83 19.59
C THR A 177 2.71 16.62 19.99
N TRP A 178 3.22 15.41 19.80
CA TRP A 178 2.56 14.20 20.23
C TRP A 178 2.38 14.14 21.76
N VAL A 179 3.43 14.42 22.54
CA VAL A 179 3.31 14.54 24.01
C VAL A 179 2.29 15.61 24.41
N LEU A 180 2.28 16.74 23.71
CA LEU A 180 1.31 17.80 23.99
C LEU A 180 -0.14 17.39 23.67
N ILE A 181 -0.39 16.51 22.69
CA ILE A 181 -1.74 15.99 22.41
C ILE A 181 -2.25 15.23 23.62
N ASP A 182 -1.40 14.38 24.20
CA ASP A 182 -1.74 13.58 25.37
C ASP A 182 -2.04 14.50 26.58
N VAL A 183 -1.13 15.44 26.87
CA VAL A 183 -1.31 16.42 27.96
C VAL A 183 -2.56 17.30 27.75
N SER A 184 -2.86 17.72 26.52
CA SER A 184 -4.01 18.61 26.26
C SER A 184 -5.36 17.89 26.26
N SER A 185 -5.36 16.56 26.16
CA SER A 185 -6.59 15.75 26.14
C SER A 185 -6.81 14.99 27.46
N TYR A 186 -5.74 14.71 28.22
CA TYR A 186 -5.77 14.00 29.50
C TYR A 186 -6.83 14.52 30.50
N PRO A 187 -6.99 15.84 30.74
CA PRO A 187 -7.98 16.31 31.70
C PRO A 187 -9.41 15.93 31.35
N LEU A 188 -9.76 15.93 30.05
CA LEU A 188 -11.11 15.54 29.60
C LEU A 188 -11.34 14.05 29.86
N TYR A 189 -10.34 13.21 29.62
CA TYR A 189 -10.39 11.77 29.88
C TYR A 189 -10.49 11.44 31.37
N HIS A 190 -9.73 12.17 32.19
CA HIS A 190 -9.67 11.91 33.62
C HIS A 190 -10.94 12.35 34.35
N LEU A 191 -11.54 13.46 33.94
CA LEU A 191 -12.70 14.05 34.62
C LEU A 191 -14.04 13.43 34.21
N ASP A 192 -14.13 12.83 33.01
CA ASP A 192 -15.33 12.14 32.54
C ASP A 192 -14.96 10.91 31.68
N PRO A 193 -14.37 9.88 32.30
CA PRO A 193 -13.93 8.68 31.57
C PRO A 193 -15.11 7.90 30.96
N SER A 194 -16.31 8.03 31.51
CA SER A 194 -17.51 7.28 31.11
C SER A 194 -18.20 7.84 29.87
N ASN A 195 -18.22 9.16 29.67
CA ASN A 195 -18.83 9.76 28.49
C ASN A 195 -17.76 10.30 27.54
N LEU A 196 -17.23 11.50 27.80
CA LEU A 196 -16.26 12.13 26.90
C LEU A 196 -14.97 11.31 26.74
N GLY A 197 -14.62 10.46 27.70
CA GLY A 197 -13.41 9.65 27.63
C GLY A 197 -13.56 8.25 27.04
N ASN A 198 -14.78 7.79 26.75
CA ASN A 198 -15.01 6.42 26.31
C ASN A 198 -15.07 6.31 24.76
N PRO A 199 -14.10 5.64 24.10
CA PRO A 199 -14.12 5.44 22.64
C PRO A 199 -15.31 4.62 22.15
N LEU A 200 -15.81 3.72 23.01
CA LEU A 200 -16.77 2.69 22.63
C LEU A 200 -18.21 3.13 22.82
N VAL A 201 -18.45 4.19 23.59
CA VAL A 201 -19.78 4.78 23.75
C VAL A 201 -20.00 5.75 22.59
N ALA A 202 -20.45 5.19 21.46
CA ALA A 202 -21.17 5.99 20.48
C ALA A 202 -22.34 6.69 21.22
N TYR A 203 -22.59 7.97 20.92
CA TYR A 203 -23.59 8.80 21.59
C TYR A 203 -23.23 9.31 22.98
N SER A 204 -21.98 9.76 23.20
CA SER A 204 -21.69 10.50 24.43
C SER A 204 -22.54 11.77 24.51
N ASP A 205 -23.27 11.91 25.62
CA ASP A 205 -24.10 13.08 25.88
C ASP A 205 -23.20 14.24 26.28
N TRP A 206 -23.02 15.20 25.36
CA TRP A 206 -22.22 16.39 25.58
C TRP A 206 -22.69 17.20 26.81
N ASP A 207 -24.00 17.32 27.01
CA ASP A 207 -24.54 18.11 28.11
C ASP A 207 -24.25 17.43 29.45
N LEU A 208 -24.37 16.10 29.50
CA LEU A 208 -23.97 15.29 30.65
C LEU A 208 -22.46 15.39 30.91
N GLY A 209 -21.61 15.24 29.90
CA GLY A 209 -20.16 15.34 30.06
C GLY A 209 -19.71 16.72 30.56
N ILE A 210 -20.31 17.79 30.04
CA ILE A 210 -20.08 19.16 30.54
C ILE A 210 -20.56 19.30 31.98
N GLN A 211 -21.70 18.73 32.34
CA GLN A 211 -22.22 18.75 33.71
C GLN A 211 -21.28 18.01 34.67
N THR A 212 -20.82 16.82 34.30
CA THR A 212 -19.86 16.02 35.08
C THR A 212 -18.57 16.79 35.32
N ILE A 213 -17.95 17.35 34.27
CA ILE A 213 -16.72 18.14 34.40
C ILE A 213 -16.97 19.39 35.27
N SER A 214 -18.10 20.07 35.07
CA SER A 214 -18.50 21.26 35.85
C SER A 214 -18.63 20.94 37.34
N GLN A 215 -19.28 19.82 37.68
CA GLN A 215 -19.44 19.35 39.05
C GLN A 215 -18.11 18.91 39.67
N SER A 216 -17.31 18.13 38.95
CA SER A 216 -16.00 17.64 39.41
C SER A 216 -15.00 18.76 39.70
N LEU A 217 -15.05 19.86 38.93
CA LEU A 217 -14.19 21.02 39.14
C LEU A 217 -14.79 22.09 40.07
N GLY A 218 -16.07 21.96 40.45
CA GLY A 218 -16.77 22.99 41.23
C GLY A 218 -16.93 24.33 40.51
N VAL A 219 -16.98 24.33 39.16
CA VAL A 219 -17.09 25.55 38.34
C VAL A 219 -18.38 25.58 37.52
N PRO A 220 -19.01 26.73 37.27
CA PRO A 220 -20.25 26.81 36.48
C PRO A 220 -20.08 26.35 35.02
N ARG A 221 -21.15 25.78 34.43
CA ARG A 221 -21.17 25.29 33.04
C ARG A 221 -20.71 26.32 32.00
N TRP A 222 -21.02 27.61 32.21
CA TRP A 222 -20.63 28.68 31.28
C TRP A 222 -19.12 28.96 31.25
N VAL A 223 -18.37 28.52 32.29
CA VAL A 223 -16.90 28.50 32.31
C VAL A 223 -16.39 27.18 31.71
N THR A 224 -17.03 26.06 32.04
CA THR A 224 -16.65 24.73 31.57
C THR A 224 -16.72 24.62 30.04
N ILE A 225 -17.79 25.13 29.41
CA ILE A 225 -17.99 25.01 27.95
C ILE A 225 -16.82 25.64 27.16
N PRO A 226 -16.46 26.93 27.37
CA PRO A 226 -15.29 27.51 26.71
C PRO A 226 -14.00 26.75 27.00
N ALA A 227 -13.78 26.31 28.24
CA ALA A 227 -12.56 25.57 28.61
C ALA A 227 -12.44 24.25 27.83
N VAL A 228 -13.52 23.47 27.77
CA VAL A 228 -13.55 22.23 26.99
C VAL A 228 -13.37 22.53 25.51
N VAL A 229 -14.10 23.49 24.93
CA VAL A 229 -13.94 23.89 23.52
C VAL A 229 -12.49 24.28 23.19
N MET A 230 -11.82 25.03 24.08
CA MET A 230 -10.41 25.40 23.91
C MET A 230 -9.46 24.21 24.01
N SER A 231 -9.76 23.25 24.89
CA SER A 231 -9.04 21.98 24.98
C SER A 231 -9.11 21.22 23.64
N TYR A 232 -10.31 21.08 23.06
CA TYR A 232 -10.51 20.43 21.75
C TYR A 232 -9.82 21.15 20.61
N ALA A 233 -9.91 22.48 20.59
CA ALA A 233 -9.24 23.28 19.59
C ALA A 233 -7.71 23.09 19.66
N THR A 234 -7.17 23.02 20.87
CA THR A 234 -5.74 22.77 21.11
C THR A 234 -5.34 21.37 20.65
N THR A 235 -6.09 20.34 21.05
CA THR A 235 -5.85 18.94 20.62
C THR A 235 -5.92 18.80 19.10
N THR A 236 -6.91 19.42 18.46
CA THR A 236 -7.06 19.42 16.98
C THR A 236 -5.87 20.13 16.31
N TYR A 237 -5.47 21.30 16.82
CA TYR A 237 -4.30 22.02 16.34
C TYR A 237 -3.03 21.15 16.41
N LEU A 238 -2.81 20.48 17.53
CA LEU A 238 -1.66 19.63 17.76
C LEU A 238 -1.70 18.37 16.89
N MET A 239 -2.84 17.69 16.79
CA MET A 239 -3.01 16.49 15.96
C MET A 239 -2.70 16.77 14.49
N MET A 240 -3.26 17.84 13.93
CA MET A 240 -2.98 18.23 12.55
C MET A 240 -1.51 18.62 12.37
N SER A 241 -0.92 19.34 13.34
CA SER A 241 0.51 19.68 13.34
C SER A 241 1.42 18.45 13.36
N PHE A 242 1.03 17.41 14.10
CA PHE A 242 1.72 16.13 14.12
C PHE A 242 1.63 15.45 12.76
N SER A 243 0.43 15.37 12.17
CA SER A 243 0.22 14.75 10.85
C SER A 243 1.05 15.41 9.74
N CYS A 244 1.18 16.75 9.69
CA CYS A 244 2.09 17.36 8.70
C CYS A 244 3.54 17.02 8.97
N ARG A 245 3.97 16.96 10.23
CA ARG A 245 5.36 16.63 10.56
C ARG A 245 5.67 15.19 10.18
N LEU A 246 4.76 14.26 10.43
CA LEU A 246 4.87 12.89 9.97
C LEU A 246 4.99 12.81 8.45
N ALA A 247 4.10 13.51 7.71
CA ALA A 247 4.19 13.59 6.26
C ALA A 247 5.53 14.21 5.78
N SER A 248 6.05 15.20 6.50
CA SER A 248 7.36 15.82 6.22
C SER A 248 8.51 14.84 6.44
N ILE A 249 8.49 14.09 7.54
CA ILE A 249 9.48 13.05 7.87
C ILE A 249 9.51 12.01 6.74
N LEU A 250 8.35 11.45 6.37
CA LEU A 250 8.25 10.47 5.30
C LEU A 250 8.70 11.04 3.95
N GLY A 251 8.32 12.29 3.66
CA GLY A 251 8.68 12.93 2.39
C GLY A 251 10.17 13.27 2.27
N ILE A 252 10.82 13.70 3.36
CA ILE A 252 12.26 14.00 3.41
C ILE A 252 13.06 12.69 3.43
N ALA A 253 12.67 11.73 4.27
CA ALA A 253 13.38 10.45 4.43
C ALA A 253 13.33 9.60 3.16
N SER A 254 12.24 9.65 2.40
CA SER A 254 12.15 9.01 1.09
C SER A 254 13.04 9.65 0.02
N GLY A 255 13.68 10.80 0.32
CA GLY A 255 14.50 11.54 -0.64
C GLY A 255 13.70 12.16 -1.79
N MET A 256 12.37 12.07 -1.74
CA MET A 256 11.46 12.55 -2.77
C MET A 256 11.20 14.05 -2.67
N TRP A 257 11.24 14.62 -1.46
CA TRP A 257 11.02 16.05 -1.22
C TRP A 257 12.13 16.66 -0.37
N SER A 258 12.31 17.97 -0.52
CA SER A 258 13.18 18.76 0.34
C SER A 258 12.37 19.35 1.50
N ALA A 259 13.04 19.67 2.60
CA ALA A 259 12.37 20.17 3.80
C ALA A 259 11.68 21.53 3.58
N GLU A 260 12.15 22.33 2.64
CA GLU A 260 11.55 23.62 2.29
C GLU A 260 10.16 23.49 1.66
N GLU A 261 9.84 22.30 1.16
CA GLU A 261 8.55 22.02 0.51
C GLU A 261 7.44 21.74 1.53
N PHE A 262 7.74 21.62 2.83
CA PHE A 262 6.74 21.39 3.87
C PHE A 262 6.47 22.69 4.66
N PRO A 263 5.43 23.47 4.30
CA PRO A 263 5.04 24.63 5.08
C PRO A 263 4.42 24.18 6.40
N GLU A 264 4.41 25.10 7.36
CA GLU A 264 3.57 24.90 8.53
C GLU A 264 2.10 25.03 8.10
N MET A 265 1.28 24.01 8.37
CA MET A 265 -0.16 24.00 8.02
C MET A 265 -0.95 25.13 8.70
N MET A 266 -0.43 25.60 9.84
CA MET A 266 -1.06 26.59 10.69
C MET A 266 -0.02 27.59 11.20
N ASP A 267 -0.33 28.90 11.11
CA ASP A 267 0.52 29.99 11.62
C ASP A 267 -0.14 30.64 12.83
N ARG A 268 0.16 30.10 14.02
CA ARG A 268 -0.23 30.69 15.32
C ARG A 268 -1.69 31.21 15.32
N PRO A 269 -2.69 30.35 15.09
CA PRO A 269 -4.09 30.78 14.96
C PRO A 269 -4.59 31.56 16.18
N TRP A 270 -3.99 31.36 17.34
CA TRP A 270 -4.37 32.05 18.58
C TRP A 270 -4.08 33.54 18.62
N VAL A 271 -3.23 34.07 17.73
CA VAL A 271 -2.98 35.53 17.67
C VAL A 271 -3.93 36.27 16.72
N SER A 272 -4.88 35.57 16.10
CA SER A 272 -5.82 36.14 15.12
C SER A 272 -6.67 37.25 15.74
N SER A 273 -6.77 38.38 15.03
CA SER A 273 -7.59 39.53 15.43
C SER A 273 -8.85 39.73 14.57
N SER A 274 -9.07 38.84 13.60
CA SER A 274 -10.30 38.74 12.82
C SER A 274 -10.52 37.29 12.39
N LEU A 275 -11.77 36.92 12.09
CA LEU A 275 -12.12 35.65 11.47
C LEU A 275 -11.47 35.52 10.09
N ASN A 276 -11.39 36.61 9.34
CA ASN A 276 -10.71 36.61 8.04
C ASN A 276 -9.21 36.31 8.18
N GLU A 277 -8.54 36.77 9.24
CA GLU A 277 -7.16 36.39 9.54
C GLU A 277 -7.06 34.91 9.98
N LEU A 278 -7.97 34.47 10.86
CA LEU A 278 -8.01 33.10 11.37
C LEU A 278 -8.15 32.08 10.24
N TRP A 279 -9.26 32.11 9.50
CA TRP A 279 -9.56 31.16 8.43
C TRP A 279 -8.78 31.44 7.15
N GLY A 280 -8.51 32.71 6.85
CA GLY A 280 -7.88 33.12 5.61
C GLY A 280 -6.37 32.99 5.60
N ARG A 281 -5.69 32.93 6.75
CA ARG A 281 -4.21 32.91 6.80
C ARG A 281 -3.62 31.94 7.80
N ARG A 282 -4.26 31.72 8.94
CA ARG A 282 -3.61 31.07 10.09
C ARG A 282 -4.05 29.64 10.36
N TYR A 283 -5.27 29.28 10.00
CA TYR A 283 -5.86 27.97 10.28
C TYR A 283 -5.98 27.13 8.99
N HIS A 284 -5.58 25.85 9.03
CA HIS A 284 -5.77 24.83 7.99
C HIS A 284 -5.53 25.32 6.54
N GLN A 285 -4.33 25.84 6.24
CA GLN A 285 -4.05 26.40 4.90
C GLN A 285 -4.11 25.36 3.78
N ILE A 286 -3.91 24.08 4.10
CA ILE A 286 -4.05 22.95 3.16
C ILE A 286 -5.48 22.83 2.63
N LEU A 287 -6.45 22.63 3.53
CA LEU A 287 -7.83 22.38 3.14
C LEU A 287 -8.49 23.59 2.48
N LYS A 288 -8.02 24.80 2.83
CA LYS A 288 -8.52 26.06 2.26
C LYS A 288 -8.44 26.05 0.74
N HIS A 289 -7.30 25.67 0.18
CA HIS A 289 -7.14 25.61 -1.28
C HIS A 289 -8.04 24.55 -1.89
N GLY A 290 -8.15 23.41 -1.21
CA GLY A 290 -9.02 22.34 -1.63
C GLY A 290 -10.48 22.79 -1.78
N PHE A 291 -11.03 23.41 -0.73
CA PHE A 291 -12.40 23.93 -0.74
C PHE A 291 -12.61 25.07 -1.74
N GLN A 292 -11.60 25.93 -1.94
CA GLN A 292 -11.68 26.96 -2.98
C GLN A 292 -11.79 26.33 -4.37
N ASN A 293 -11.08 25.24 -4.64
CA ASN A 293 -11.15 24.51 -5.91
C ASN A 293 -12.54 23.86 -6.10
N TYR A 294 -13.08 23.20 -5.07
CA TYR A 294 -14.42 22.62 -5.12
C TYR A 294 -15.54 23.67 -5.23
N ALA A 295 -15.31 24.89 -4.75
CA ALA A 295 -16.27 25.99 -4.87
C ALA A 295 -16.29 26.63 -6.27
N ARG A 296 -15.20 26.55 -7.05
CA ARG A 296 -15.10 27.12 -8.41
C ARG A 296 -16.18 26.67 -9.40
N PRO A 297 -16.55 25.36 -9.49
CA PRO A 297 -17.67 24.92 -10.33
C PRO A 297 -18.97 25.69 -10.11
N PHE A 298 -19.18 26.24 -8.91
CA PHE A 298 -20.39 26.97 -8.54
C PHE A 298 -20.27 28.48 -8.77
N SER A 299 -19.35 28.95 -9.62
CA SER A 299 -19.09 30.38 -9.86
C SER A 299 -20.28 31.16 -10.42
N PHE A 300 -21.30 30.47 -10.96
CA PHE A 300 -22.54 31.06 -11.47
C PHE A 300 -23.41 31.74 -10.39
N LEU A 301 -23.23 31.39 -9.12
CA LEU A 301 -23.95 32.03 -8.00
C LEU A 301 -23.32 33.42 -7.66
N PRO A 302 -24.07 34.36 -7.03
CA PRO A 302 -23.58 35.72 -6.74
C PRO A 302 -22.31 35.77 -5.89
N ARG A 303 -21.31 36.59 -6.27
CA ARG A 303 -19.98 36.64 -5.62
C ARG A 303 -20.02 36.81 -4.09
N SER A 304 -21.04 37.47 -3.55
CA SER A 304 -21.27 37.61 -2.10
C SER A 304 -21.40 36.26 -1.39
N THR A 305 -21.97 35.24 -2.02
CA THR A 305 -22.17 33.91 -1.40
C THR A 305 -20.95 32.99 -1.50
N TYR A 306 -19.84 33.44 -2.10
CA TYR A 306 -18.66 32.60 -2.31
C TYR A 306 -18.06 32.03 -1.01
N ILE A 307 -17.99 32.84 0.06
CA ILE A 307 -17.50 32.35 1.37
C ILE A 307 -18.46 31.29 1.92
N LEU A 308 -19.77 31.54 1.89
CA LEU A 308 -20.76 30.59 2.39
C LEU A 308 -20.69 29.24 1.66
N ARG A 309 -20.39 29.25 0.34
CA ARG A 309 -20.18 28.02 -0.44
C ARG A 309 -18.96 27.22 0.02
N ILE A 310 -17.84 27.90 0.29
CA ILE A 310 -16.62 27.24 0.80
C ILE A 310 -16.93 26.54 2.12
N PHE A 311 -17.62 27.22 3.03
CA PHE A 311 -17.96 26.66 4.34
C PHE A 311 -19.03 25.56 4.24
N ALA A 312 -20.01 25.67 3.33
CA ALA A 312 -20.98 24.60 3.08
C ALA A 312 -20.29 23.33 2.56
N LEU A 313 -19.35 23.46 1.61
CA LEU A 313 -18.54 22.34 1.13
C LEU A 313 -17.65 21.77 2.24
N SER A 314 -17.15 22.61 3.15
CA SER A 314 -16.42 22.16 4.33
C SER A 314 -17.28 21.34 5.29
N ALA A 315 -18.53 21.77 5.53
CA ALA A 315 -19.48 20.98 6.31
C ALA A 315 -19.74 19.62 5.67
N ILE A 316 -20.00 19.58 4.36
CA ILE A 316 -20.23 18.33 3.61
C ILE A 316 -19.02 17.41 3.72
N TYR A 317 -17.82 17.94 3.53
CA TYR A 317 -16.61 17.16 3.65
C TYR A 317 -16.45 16.53 5.04
N HIS A 318 -16.63 17.30 6.11
CA HIS A 318 -16.50 16.76 7.47
C HIS A 318 -17.60 15.74 7.78
N MET A 319 -18.84 15.98 7.33
CA MET A 319 -19.91 14.99 7.43
C MET A 319 -19.55 13.67 6.76
N LEU A 320 -18.98 13.73 5.55
CA LEU A 320 -18.54 12.55 4.81
C LEU A 320 -17.38 11.88 5.55
N VAL A 321 -16.30 12.59 5.87
CA VAL A 321 -15.10 12.00 6.47
C VAL A 321 -15.33 11.43 7.87
N TYR A 322 -16.31 11.96 8.63
CA TYR A 322 -16.64 11.39 9.94
C TYR A 322 -17.57 10.17 9.87
N ARG A 323 -18.34 10.01 8.79
CA ARG A 323 -19.32 8.91 8.66
C ARG A 323 -18.70 7.51 8.84
N PRO A 324 -17.51 7.19 8.28
CA PRO A 324 -16.88 5.89 8.44
C PRO A 324 -16.61 5.43 9.86
N PHE A 325 -16.37 6.39 10.75
CA PHE A 325 -16.00 6.07 12.12
C PHE A 325 -17.21 5.70 12.97
N PHE A 326 -18.36 6.32 12.69
CA PHE A 326 -19.44 6.45 13.67
C PHE A 326 -20.82 6.10 13.13
N HIS A 327 -20.89 5.71 11.86
CA HIS A 327 -22.12 5.35 11.16
C HIS A 327 -23.27 6.36 11.21
N THR A 328 -22.95 7.59 11.58
CA THR A 328 -23.90 8.66 11.80
C THR A 328 -23.41 9.93 11.14
N PHE A 329 -24.34 10.68 10.55
CA PHE A 329 -24.06 12.01 10.06
C PHE A 329 -24.38 13.03 11.15
N ILE A 330 -23.38 13.75 11.62
CA ILE A 330 -23.56 14.91 12.52
C ILE A 330 -23.88 16.17 11.73
N ALA A 331 -24.91 16.06 10.88
CA ALA A 331 -25.22 17.09 9.90
C ALA A 331 -25.56 18.42 10.55
N ARG A 332 -26.45 18.41 11.54
CA ARG A 332 -26.88 19.62 12.24
C ARG A 332 -25.71 20.39 12.83
N ASP A 333 -24.88 19.73 13.64
CA ASP A 333 -23.80 20.38 14.38
C ASP A 333 -22.65 20.84 13.47
N MET A 334 -22.25 20.01 12.51
CA MET A 334 -21.21 20.38 11.54
C MET A 334 -21.69 21.49 10.60
N THR A 335 -22.91 21.40 10.06
CA THR A 335 -23.47 22.47 9.24
C THR A 335 -23.60 23.76 10.04
N ALA A 336 -24.06 23.72 11.29
CA ALA A 336 -24.14 24.91 12.14
C ALA A 336 -22.77 25.56 12.33
N MET A 337 -21.75 24.79 12.74
CA MET A 337 -20.40 25.32 12.96
C MET A 337 -19.82 25.99 11.71
N PHE A 338 -19.82 25.30 10.57
CA PHE A 338 -19.19 25.83 9.37
C PHE A 338 -20.01 26.99 8.78
N MET A 339 -21.34 26.89 8.74
CA MET A 339 -22.16 27.97 8.19
C MET A 339 -22.12 29.24 9.05
N LEU A 340 -22.09 29.12 10.38
CA LEU A 340 -21.86 30.26 11.28
C LEU A 340 -20.47 30.87 11.08
N SER A 341 -19.44 30.05 10.85
CA SER A 341 -18.10 30.56 10.51
C SER A 341 -18.10 31.37 9.20
N GLY A 342 -18.81 30.90 8.18
CA GLY A 342 -18.99 31.63 6.93
C GLY A 342 -19.81 32.93 7.09
N LEU A 343 -20.84 32.91 7.94
CA LEU A 343 -21.65 34.10 8.27
C LEU A 343 -20.81 35.16 9.01
N GLY A 344 -20.00 34.76 9.98
CA GLY A 344 -19.12 35.67 10.72
C GLY A 344 -18.14 36.40 9.79
N LEU A 345 -17.60 35.72 8.78
CA LEU A 345 -16.76 36.35 7.76
C LEU A 345 -17.51 37.36 6.87
N GLU A 346 -18.77 37.09 6.51
CA GLU A 346 -19.57 38.08 5.78
C GLU A 346 -19.96 39.25 6.68
N MET A 347 -20.19 39.04 7.99
CA MET A 347 -20.37 40.12 8.95
C MET A 347 -19.13 41.04 9.02
N GLU A 348 -17.92 40.49 9.05
CA GLU A 348 -16.69 41.29 8.99
C GLU A 348 -16.58 42.09 7.69
N ARG A 349 -17.04 41.53 6.56
CA ARG A 349 -17.09 42.24 5.27
C ARG A 349 -18.13 43.36 5.29
N GLN A 350 -19.31 43.13 5.85
CA GLN A 350 -20.32 44.16 5.97
C GLN A 350 -19.87 45.28 6.93
N TYR A 351 -19.19 44.91 8.03
CA TYR A 351 -18.54 45.88 8.91
C TYR A 351 -17.53 46.75 8.15
N LEU A 352 -16.68 46.14 7.32
CA LEU A 352 -15.74 46.87 6.45
C LEU A 352 -16.46 47.78 5.46
N ARG A 353 -17.54 47.32 4.81
CA ARG A 353 -18.31 48.14 3.86
C ARG A 353 -18.97 49.33 4.53
N ARG A 354 -19.53 49.14 5.73
CA ARG A 354 -20.28 50.19 6.45
C ARG A 354 -19.38 51.20 7.16
N THR A 355 -18.28 50.74 7.74
CA THR A 355 -17.42 51.59 8.60
C THR A 355 -16.14 52.04 7.90
N GLY A 356 -15.79 51.44 6.76
CA GLY A 356 -14.48 51.61 6.12
C GLY A 356 -13.31 50.96 6.87
N LYS A 357 -13.55 50.35 8.05
CA LYS A 357 -12.51 49.77 8.93
C LYS A 357 -12.55 48.25 8.90
N LYS A 358 -11.39 47.61 8.93
CA LYS A 358 -11.27 46.14 9.09
C LYS A 358 -11.39 45.78 10.56
N VAL A 359 -12.02 44.64 10.86
CA VAL A 359 -11.97 44.06 12.21
C VAL A 359 -10.51 43.69 12.52
N GLY A 360 -10.03 44.09 13.69
CA GLY A 360 -8.63 43.91 14.10
C GLY A 360 -8.35 44.44 15.50
N GLY A 361 -7.08 44.37 15.92
CA GLY A 361 -6.66 44.82 17.25
C GLY A 361 -7.21 43.95 18.39
N TRP A 362 -7.31 44.52 19.59
CA TRP A 362 -7.78 43.79 20.77
C TRP A 362 -9.28 43.48 20.73
N THR A 363 -10.13 44.43 20.33
CA THR A 363 -11.57 44.20 20.18
C THR A 363 -11.87 43.15 19.11
N GLY A 364 -11.10 43.16 18.01
CA GLY A 364 -11.14 42.11 17.00
C GLY A 364 -10.72 40.73 17.52
N ARG A 365 -9.75 40.65 18.44
CA ARG A 365 -9.41 39.38 19.13
C ARG A 365 -10.57 38.88 19.97
N VAL A 366 -11.21 39.75 20.77
CA VAL A 366 -12.39 39.38 21.58
C VAL A 366 -13.51 38.86 20.67
N TRP A 367 -13.80 39.57 19.57
CA TRP A 367 -14.75 39.14 18.55
C TRP A 367 -14.40 37.75 17.97
N THR A 368 -13.16 37.58 17.52
CA THR A 368 -12.68 36.35 16.88
C THR A 368 -12.81 35.16 17.81
N TRP A 369 -12.39 35.29 19.06
CA TRP A 369 -12.43 34.21 20.04
C TRP A 369 -13.83 33.91 20.54
N SER A 370 -14.67 34.93 20.75
CA SER A 370 -16.07 34.72 21.12
C SER A 370 -16.80 33.95 20.02
N TRP A 371 -16.57 34.32 18.75
CA TRP A 371 -17.15 33.62 17.60
C TRP A 371 -16.59 32.21 17.43
N PHE A 372 -15.29 32.02 17.66
CA PHE A 372 -14.64 30.71 17.61
C PHE A 372 -15.19 29.77 18.69
N ILE A 373 -15.38 30.24 19.92
CA ILE A 373 -15.98 29.45 21.01
C ILE A 373 -17.43 29.07 20.67
N LEU A 374 -18.22 30.02 20.16
CA LEU A 374 -19.60 29.77 19.72
C LEU A 374 -19.66 28.69 18.63
N CYS A 375 -18.82 28.79 17.60
CA CYS A 375 -18.78 27.78 16.53
C CYS A 375 -18.22 26.45 17.03
N GLY A 376 -17.19 26.51 17.88
CA GLY A 376 -16.52 25.36 18.48
C GLY A 376 -17.44 24.55 19.39
N TYR A 377 -18.40 25.18 20.06
CA TYR A 377 -19.44 24.50 20.82
C TYR A 377 -20.20 23.47 19.98
N PHE A 378 -20.70 23.86 18.79
CA PHE A 378 -21.40 22.94 17.90
C PHE A 378 -20.46 21.82 17.42
N MET A 379 -19.21 22.14 17.06
CA MET A 379 -18.25 21.12 16.64
C MET A 379 -17.97 20.10 17.74
N CYS A 380 -17.71 20.55 18.97
CA CYS A 380 -17.41 19.68 20.09
C CYS A 380 -18.62 18.82 20.46
N ARG A 381 -19.83 19.37 20.42
CA ARG A 381 -21.06 18.61 20.62
C ARG A 381 -21.25 17.52 19.58
N GLY A 382 -21.05 17.83 18.29
CA GLY A 382 -21.10 16.84 17.22
C GLY A 382 -20.02 15.77 17.36
N LEU A 383 -18.77 16.15 17.67
CA LEU A 383 -17.65 15.22 17.88
C LEU A 383 -17.84 14.35 19.13
N ALA A 384 -18.47 14.87 20.18
CA ALA A 384 -18.84 14.11 21.37
C ALA A 384 -19.96 13.11 21.04
N ALA A 385 -21.02 13.54 20.34
CA ALA A 385 -22.13 12.66 19.96
C ALA A 385 -21.67 11.43 19.16
N ILE A 386 -20.53 11.52 18.48
CA ILE A 386 -19.96 10.41 17.72
C ILE A 386 -18.85 9.66 18.48
N GLY A 387 -18.42 10.08 19.67
CA GLY A 387 -17.37 9.40 20.43
C GLY A 387 -15.95 9.64 19.91
N PHE A 388 -15.74 10.68 19.07
CA PHE A 388 -14.43 11.01 18.48
C PHE A 388 -13.33 11.23 19.53
N VAL A 389 -13.76 11.67 20.71
CA VAL A 389 -12.94 12.03 21.86
C VAL A 389 -12.26 10.81 22.45
N GLY A 390 -13.01 9.76 22.77
CA GLY A 390 -12.45 8.53 23.31
C GLY A 390 -11.58 7.77 22.31
N GLY A 391 -11.87 7.90 21.01
CA GLY A 391 -11.17 7.20 19.91
C GLY A 391 -9.65 7.41 19.88
N ALA A 392 -9.15 8.54 20.40
CA ALA A 392 -7.70 8.80 20.47
C ALA A 392 -6.97 7.86 21.46
N ARG A 393 -7.67 7.30 22.46
CA ARG A 393 -7.12 6.30 23.39
C ARG A 393 -7.12 4.90 22.78
N GLU A 394 -8.14 4.57 21.99
CA GLU A 394 -8.23 3.27 21.29
C GLU A 394 -7.12 3.11 20.24
N MET A 395 -6.69 4.21 19.60
CA MET A 395 -5.47 4.24 18.75
C MET A 395 -4.22 3.67 19.45
N LEU A 396 -4.23 3.57 20.78
CA LEU A 396 -3.09 3.25 21.61
C LEU A 396 -3.23 1.92 22.37
N ALA A 397 -4.43 1.31 22.36
CA ALA A 397 -4.82 0.20 23.23
C ALA A 397 -5.23 -1.09 22.50
N VAL A 398 -5.00 -1.19 21.17
CA VAL A 398 -5.47 -2.34 20.38
C VAL A 398 -4.69 -3.62 20.73
N ASP A 399 -5.37 -4.57 21.37
CA ASP A 399 -5.22 -5.99 21.09
C ASP A 399 -6.62 -6.57 20.79
N ARG A 400 -6.70 -7.49 19.81
CA ARG A 400 -7.96 -8.08 19.29
C ARG A 400 -8.60 -9.07 20.26
N THR A 401 -7.89 -9.51 21.30
CA THR A 401 -8.28 -10.69 22.06
C THR A 401 -9.46 -10.49 22.99
N GLY A 402 -9.91 -9.24 23.22
CA GLY A 402 -10.92 -8.95 24.25
C GLY A 402 -10.47 -9.33 25.67
N SER A 403 -9.24 -9.83 25.82
CA SER A 403 -8.57 -9.94 27.09
C SER A 403 -8.22 -8.51 27.51
N ALA A 404 -8.43 -8.21 28.78
CA ALA A 404 -8.04 -6.93 29.34
C ALA A 404 -6.53 -6.78 29.11
N VAL A 405 -6.15 -6.03 28.07
CA VAL A 405 -4.77 -5.55 27.89
C VAL A 405 -4.41 -4.92 29.22
N ASP A 406 -3.29 -5.36 29.79
CA ASP A 406 -2.74 -4.84 31.04
C ASP A 406 -2.81 -3.31 30.98
N HIS A 407 -3.76 -2.73 31.73
CA HIS A 407 -4.09 -1.30 31.66
C HIS A 407 -2.88 -0.40 32.03
N ASN A 408 -1.78 -1.02 32.44
CA ASN A 408 -0.50 -0.40 32.76
C ASN A 408 0.45 -0.20 31.57
N MET A 409 0.20 -0.78 30.39
CA MET A 409 1.05 -0.51 29.24
C MET A 409 0.76 0.87 28.64
N SER A 410 1.72 1.78 28.79
CA SER A 410 1.60 3.11 28.19
C SER A 410 1.49 3.00 26.66
N PRO A 411 0.62 3.80 26.02
CA PRO A 411 0.52 3.98 24.56
C PRO A 411 1.82 3.98 23.76
N PHE A 412 2.88 4.54 24.34
CA PHE A 412 4.19 4.68 23.72
C PHE A 412 4.87 3.33 23.44
N ARG A 413 4.71 2.36 24.35
CA ARG A 413 5.41 1.07 24.28
C ARG A 413 4.82 0.17 23.19
N SER A 414 3.49 0.17 23.03
CA SER A 414 2.78 -0.59 21.99
C SER A 414 3.15 -0.13 20.58
N ILE A 415 3.29 1.18 20.37
CA ILE A 415 3.67 1.75 19.06
C ILE A 415 5.14 1.50 18.73
N LEU A 416 6.06 1.66 19.70
CA LEU A 416 7.48 1.31 19.47
C LEU A 416 7.63 -0.16 19.12
N HIS A 417 6.85 -1.04 19.76
CA HIS A 417 6.81 -2.45 19.42
C HIS A 417 6.32 -2.65 17.97
N ALA A 418 5.18 -2.08 17.57
CA ALA A 418 4.66 -2.20 16.20
C ALA A 418 5.62 -1.65 15.12
N ILE A 419 6.29 -0.52 15.38
CA ILE A 419 7.30 0.06 14.47
C ILE A 419 8.54 -0.84 14.38
N TRP A 420 8.98 -1.40 15.52
CA TRP A 420 10.19 -2.23 15.59
C TRP A 420 9.98 -3.61 14.98
N THR A 421 8.80 -4.22 15.19
CA THR A 421 8.45 -5.52 14.62
C THR A 421 8.02 -5.44 13.17
N PHE A 422 7.71 -4.23 12.65
CA PHE A 422 7.04 -4.03 11.36
C PHE A 422 5.78 -4.91 11.23
N ASP A 423 5.11 -5.19 12.34
CA ASP A 423 3.91 -6.01 12.35
C ASP A 423 2.72 -5.18 11.87
N LEU A 424 2.54 -5.17 10.55
CA LEU A 424 1.43 -4.51 9.88
C LEU A 424 0.18 -5.39 9.79
N SER A 425 0.21 -6.61 10.33
CA SER A 425 -0.89 -7.58 10.23
C SER A 425 -2.19 -7.05 10.86
N ASP A 426 -2.08 -6.25 11.93
CA ASP A 426 -3.23 -5.60 12.56
C ASP A 426 -3.82 -4.45 11.74
N TYR A 427 -2.99 -3.83 10.89
CA TYR A 427 -3.33 -2.61 10.14
C TYR A 427 -3.79 -2.91 8.71
N ILE A 428 -3.49 -4.08 8.18
CA ILE A 428 -3.91 -4.53 6.84
C ILE A 428 -5.20 -5.36 6.98
N PRO A 429 -6.32 -4.86 6.42
CA PRO A 429 -7.58 -5.61 6.41
C PRO A 429 -7.44 -6.85 5.53
N LEU A 430 -7.78 -8.03 6.04
CA LEU A 430 -7.72 -9.30 5.32
C LEU A 430 -9.05 -9.57 4.64
N THR A 431 -9.13 -9.39 3.32
CA THR A 431 -10.43 -9.53 2.65
C THR A 431 -11.07 -10.89 2.84
N ALA A 432 -12.40 -10.91 3.00
CA ALA A 432 -13.17 -12.14 2.96
C ALA A 432 -12.88 -12.95 1.69
N PRO A 433 -12.84 -14.30 1.77
CA PRO A 433 -12.56 -15.17 0.64
C PRO A 433 -13.51 -14.87 -0.52
N GLY A 434 -12.94 -14.71 -1.71
CA GLY A 434 -13.70 -14.43 -2.94
C GLY A 434 -13.75 -12.96 -3.37
N THR A 435 -13.45 -12.00 -2.49
CA THR A 435 -13.45 -10.56 -2.88
C THR A 435 -12.12 -10.08 -3.50
N ALA A 436 -11.11 -10.95 -3.60
CA ALA A 436 -9.85 -10.64 -4.26
C ALA A 436 -9.95 -10.57 -5.79
N ALA A 437 -10.86 -11.34 -6.40
CA ALA A 437 -10.95 -11.51 -7.86
C ALA A 437 -11.06 -10.19 -8.66
N PRO A 438 -11.83 -9.17 -8.22
CA PRO A 438 -11.91 -7.89 -8.92
C PRO A 438 -10.55 -7.17 -9.03
N TYR A 439 -9.72 -7.21 -7.98
CA TYR A 439 -8.43 -6.51 -7.96
C TYR A 439 -7.43 -7.13 -8.91
N LEU A 440 -7.36 -8.46 -8.89
CA LEU A 440 -6.47 -9.23 -9.75
C LEU A 440 -6.91 -9.10 -11.21
N GLY A 441 -8.23 -9.08 -11.45
CA GLY A 441 -8.81 -8.75 -12.75
C GLY A 441 -8.42 -7.36 -13.23
N VAL A 442 -8.54 -6.32 -12.39
CA VAL A 442 -8.15 -4.95 -12.73
C VAL A 442 -6.64 -4.86 -13.00
N SER A 443 -5.80 -5.51 -12.19
CA SER A 443 -4.35 -5.54 -12.40
C SER A 443 -3.99 -6.17 -13.74
N LEU A 444 -4.56 -7.34 -14.03
CA LEU A 444 -4.33 -8.04 -15.29
C LEU A 444 -4.84 -7.23 -16.48
N LEU A 445 -6.03 -6.62 -16.37
CA LEU A 445 -6.60 -5.77 -17.41
C LEU A 445 -5.75 -4.51 -17.64
N ALA A 446 -5.27 -3.85 -16.59
CA ALA A 446 -4.40 -2.69 -16.71
C ALA A 446 -3.06 -3.07 -17.38
N SER A 447 -2.48 -4.21 -17.01
CA SER A 447 -1.30 -4.76 -17.69
C SER A 447 -1.57 -5.07 -19.15
N LEU A 448 -2.70 -5.72 -19.46
CA LEU A 448 -3.13 -6.04 -20.81
C LEU A 448 -3.33 -4.79 -21.65
N GLN A 449 -3.91 -3.73 -21.08
CA GLN A 449 -4.07 -2.45 -21.76
C GLN A 449 -2.71 -1.82 -22.07
N VAL A 450 -1.77 -1.79 -21.11
CA VAL A 450 -0.42 -1.28 -21.38
C VAL A 450 0.23 -2.07 -22.52
N CYS A 451 0.21 -3.39 -22.47
CA CYS A 451 0.77 -4.27 -23.48
C CYS A 451 0.07 -4.14 -24.84
N TYR A 452 -1.25 -3.95 -24.87
CA TYR A 452 -2.04 -3.74 -26.09
C TYR A 452 -1.66 -2.43 -26.77
N LEU A 453 -1.53 -1.35 -26.00
CA LEU A 453 -1.13 -0.04 -26.49
C LEU A 453 0.28 -0.03 -27.09
N VAL A 454 1.15 -0.95 -26.71
CA VAL A 454 2.51 -1.08 -27.31
C VAL A 454 2.43 -1.41 -28.79
N HIS A 455 1.37 -2.11 -29.21
CA HIS A 455 1.20 -2.63 -30.57
C HIS A 455 0.27 -1.78 -31.44
N LEU A 456 -0.39 -0.76 -30.90
CA LEU A 456 -1.18 0.15 -31.70
C LEU A 456 -0.28 1.08 -32.52
N PRO A 457 -0.69 1.45 -33.75
CA PRO A 457 0.00 2.47 -34.52
C PRO A 457 -0.04 3.83 -33.78
N GLY A 458 1.05 4.58 -33.86
CA GLY A 458 1.19 5.90 -33.23
C GLY A 458 1.92 5.90 -31.88
N ASP A 459 2.21 7.10 -31.36
CA ASP A 459 2.92 7.24 -30.08
C ASP A 459 1.97 7.11 -28.88
N THR A 460 1.79 5.89 -28.42
CA THR A 460 0.97 5.56 -27.25
C THR A 460 1.73 5.68 -25.92
N ARG A 461 3.01 6.08 -25.91
CA ARG A 461 3.88 6.08 -24.71
C ARG A 461 3.25 6.84 -23.55
N THR A 462 2.59 7.92 -23.88
CA THR A 462 1.86 8.77 -22.94
C THR A 462 0.81 8.00 -22.15
N LEU A 463 -0.06 7.25 -22.84
CA LEU A 463 -1.14 6.49 -22.21
C LEU A 463 -0.58 5.27 -21.47
N ARG A 464 0.42 4.60 -22.06
CA ARG A 464 1.14 3.49 -21.42
C ARG A 464 1.79 3.89 -20.09
N ARG A 465 2.45 5.05 -20.05
CA ARG A 465 3.06 5.62 -18.83
C ARG A 465 2.04 5.99 -17.77
N ALA A 466 0.81 6.32 -18.16
CA ALA A 466 -0.29 6.58 -17.24
C ALA A 466 -0.91 5.29 -16.69
N LEU A 467 -0.91 4.19 -17.44
CA LEU A 467 -1.61 2.97 -17.06
C LEU A 467 -0.75 1.97 -16.26
N TRP A 468 0.57 1.90 -16.46
CA TRP A 468 1.36 0.92 -15.71
C TRP A 468 1.33 1.09 -14.18
N PRO A 469 1.25 2.31 -13.59
CA PRO A 469 1.12 2.45 -12.14
C PRO A 469 -0.21 1.90 -11.60
N VAL A 470 -1.27 1.89 -12.44
CA VAL A 470 -2.56 1.27 -12.12
C VAL A 470 -2.37 -0.23 -11.93
N SER A 471 -1.67 -0.88 -12.87
CA SER A 471 -1.32 -2.29 -12.79
C SER A 471 -0.52 -2.60 -11.51
N VAL A 472 0.54 -1.84 -11.23
CA VAL A 472 1.35 -2.03 -10.01
C VAL A 472 0.53 -1.84 -8.73
N GLY A 473 -0.24 -0.75 -8.64
CA GLY A 473 -1.02 -0.44 -7.45
C GLY A 473 -2.09 -1.49 -7.16
N THR A 474 -2.78 -1.96 -8.21
CA THR A 474 -3.83 -2.99 -8.08
C THR A 474 -3.25 -4.38 -7.82
N PHE A 475 -2.07 -4.71 -8.36
CA PHE A 475 -1.32 -5.91 -7.99
C PHE A 475 -0.93 -5.91 -6.51
N LEU A 476 -0.26 -4.84 -6.07
CA LEU A 476 0.19 -4.70 -4.67
C LEU A 476 -0.99 -4.75 -3.71
N TRP A 477 -2.12 -4.15 -4.06
CA TRP A 477 -3.32 -4.24 -3.24
C TRP A 477 -3.92 -5.63 -3.25
N GLY A 478 -4.11 -6.22 -4.43
CA GLY A 478 -4.65 -7.56 -4.57
C GLY A 478 -3.85 -8.56 -3.73
N ILE A 479 -2.52 -8.56 -3.87
CA ILE A 479 -1.67 -9.50 -3.13
C ILE A 479 -1.62 -9.22 -1.62
N VAL A 480 -1.78 -7.98 -1.18
CA VAL A 480 -1.81 -7.68 0.27
C VAL A 480 -3.16 -8.02 0.90
N THR A 481 -4.22 -8.11 0.09
CA THR A 481 -5.58 -8.28 0.61
C THR A 481 -6.16 -9.68 0.39
N VAL A 482 -5.60 -10.49 -0.52
CA VAL A 482 -6.04 -11.88 -0.73
C VAL A 482 -5.78 -12.70 0.53
N ASP A 483 -6.83 -13.27 1.11
CA ASP A 483 -6.72 -14.43 1.99
C ASP A 483 -6.88 -15.70 1.14
N THR A 484 -5.84 -16.53 1.11
CA THR A 484 -5.85 -17.78 0.34
C THR A 484 -6.46 -18.95 1.09
N ARG A 485 -6.70 -18.81 2.41
CA ARG A 485 -7.10 -19.89 3.33
C ARG A 485 -6.32 -21.18 3.10
N GLY A 486 -5.03 -21.11 2.78
CA GLY A 486 -4.18 -22.27 2.52
C GLY A 486 -4.31 -22.92 1.12
N GLN A 487 -4.99 -22.31 0.14
CA GLN A 487 -5.01 -22.77 -1.26
C GLN A 487 -3.71 -22.40 -2.01
N LEU A 488 -2.59 -22.97 -1.58
CA LEU A 488 -1.24 -22.52 -1.92
C LEU A 488 -0.92 -22.49 -3.43
N SER A 489 -1.27 -23.54 -4.15
CA SER A 489 -0.77 -23.78 -5.52
C SER A 489 -1.36 -22.82 -6.55
N ILE A 490 -2.68 -22.67 -6.56
CA ILE A 490 -3.39 -21.79 -7.51
C ILE A 490 -3.00 -20.33 -7.25
N TRP A 491 -2.97 -19.89 -6.00
CA TRP A 491 -2.68 -18.50 -5.67
C TRP A 491 -1.21 -18.12 -5.88
N THR A 492 -0.28 -19.04 -5.66
CA THR A 492 1.13 -18.81 -6.03
C THR A 492 1.26 -18.61 -7.54
N MET A 493 0.57 -19.42 -8.36
CA MET A 493 0.55 -19.26 -9.81
C MET A 493 -0.08 -17.93 -10.24
N VAL A 494 -1.20 -17.54 -9.63
CA VAL A 494 -1.86 -16.25 -9.89
C VAL A 494 -0.96 -15.08 -9.49
N GLY A 495 -0.31 -15.14 -8.32
CA GLY A 495 0.65 -14.14 -7.85
C GLY A 495 1.83 -13.98 -8.79
N MET A 496 2.41 -15.08 -9.28
CA MET A 496 3.48 -15.06 -10.28
C MET A 496 3.01 -14.48 -11.62
N LEU A 497 1.84 -14.89 -12.11
CA LEU A 497 1.26 -14.36 -13.35
C LEU A 497 1.05 -12.84 -13.25
N LEU A 498 0.50 -12.37 -12.12
CA LEU A 498 0.26 -10.95 -11.91
C LEU A 498 1.56 -10.17 -11.76
N PHE A 499 2.55 -10.71 -11.06
CA PHE A 499 3.88 -10.10 -10.98
C PHE A 499 4.51 -9.97 -12.36
N ASN A 500 4.44 -11.01 -13.19
CA ASN A 500 4.92 -10.98 -14.57
C ASN A 500 4.14 -9.96 -15.40
N SER A 501 2.81 -9.91 -15.27
CA SER A 501 1.99 -8.92 -15.95
C SER A 501 2.33 -7.49 -15.54
N THR A 502 2.67 -7.28 -14.27
CA THR A 502 3.00 -5.98 -13.70
C THR A 502 4.39 -5.55 -14.16
N SER A 503 5.36 -6.46 -14.14
CA SER A 503 6.70 -6.24 -14.68
C SER A 503 6.66 -5.89 -16.18
N ALA A 504 5.90 -6.67 -16.96
CA ALA A 504 5.64 -6.38 -18.37
C ALA A 504 5.04 -4.97 -18.55
N ALA A 505 4.06 -4.60 -17.73
CA ALA A 505 3.47 -3.27 -17.77
C ALA A 505 4.50 -2.16 -17.46
N ILE A 506 5.39 -2.34 -16.48
CA ILE A 506 6.44 -1.36 -16.16
C ILE A 506 7.42 -1.22 -17.33
N ARG A 507 7.94 -2.35 -17.82
CA ARG A 507 8.93 -2.40 -18.90
C ARG A 507 8.37 -1.80 -20.18
N TRP A 508 7.20 -2.26 -20.61
CA TRP A 508 6.59 -1.81 -21.85
C TRP A 508 5.85 -0.47 -21.71
N GLY A 509 5.51 -0.10 -20.49
CA GLY A 509 5.06 1.24 -20.12
C GLY A 509 6.09 2.32 -20.43
N THR A 510 7.38 1.97 -20.35
CA THR A 510 8.50 2.89 -20.55
C THR A 510 9.22 2.72 -21.88
N ALA A 511 9.05 1.59 -22.56
CA ALA A 511 9.69 1.27 -23.84
C ALA A 511 9.35 2.26 -24.97
N THR A 512 10.37 2.64 -25.74
CA THR A 512 10.24 3.56 -26.89
C THR A 512 9.67 2.92 -28.13
N ALA A 513 9.84 1.61 -28.29
CA ALA A 513 9.38 0.82 -29.42
C ALA A 513 8.74 -0.48 -28.93
N PRO A 514 7.85 -1.10 -29.72
CA PRO A 514 7.42 -2.46 -29.47
C PRO A 514 8.61 -3.43 -29.47
N PRO A 515 8.49 -4.60 -28.82
CA PRO A 515 9.50 -5.64 -28.94
C PRO A 515 9.73 -6.04 -30.39
N ALA A 516 10.99 -6.28 -30.74
CA ALA A 516 11.31 -7.00 -31.97
C ALA A 516 11.05 -8.50 -31.74
N TYR A 517 9.95 -9.01 -32.29
CA TYR A 517 9.66 -10.43 -32.27
C TYR A 517 10.64 -11.17 -33.17
N ARG A 518 11.28 -12.23 -32.66
CA ARG A 518 12.04 -13.14 -33.51
C ARG A 518 11.08 -13.95 -34.38
N THR A 519 11.44 -14.11 -35.65
CA THR A 519 10.76 -15.06 -36.53
C THR A 519 10.92 -16.45 -35.94
N LEU A 520 9.80 -17.11 -35.66
CA LEU A 520 9.83 -18.49 -35.17
C LEU A 520 10.30 -19.41 -36.30
N VAL A 521 11.12 -20.39 -35.95
CA VAL A 521 11.53 -21.46 -36.89
C VAL A 521 10.29 -22.23 -37.38
N ARG A 522 9.26 -22.33 -36.53
CA ARG A 522 7.99 -23.01 -36.83
C ARG A 522 6.83 -22.06 -36.71
N LYS A 523 5.89 -22.18 -37.65
CA LYS A 523 4.60 -21.54 -37.51
C LYS A 523 3.77 -22.33 -36.48
N PRO A 524 3.22 -21.68 -35.45
CA PRO A 524 2.26 -22.30 -34.55
C PRO A 524 0.97 -22.61 -35.30
N PHE A 525 0.17 -23.52 -34.74
CA PHE A 525 -1.06 -24.00 -35.37
C PHE A 525 -2.06 -22.86 -35.63
N PHE A 526 -2.19 -21.93 -34.67
CA PHE A 526 -3.05 -20.75 -34.79
C PHE A 526 -2.26 -19.47 -35.09
N SER A 527 -1.44 -19.49 -36.15
CA SER A 527 -0.62 -18.33 -36.55
C SER A 527 -1.43 -17.04 -36.75
N GLY A 528 -2.64 -17.12 -37.33
CA GLY A 528 -3.51 -15.95 -37.54
C GLY A 528 -3.94 -15.26 -36.24
N ILE A 529 -4.22 -16.02 -35.17
CA ILE A 529 -4.55 -15.44 -33.85
C ILE A 529 -3.35 -14.67 -33.31
N ARG A 530 -2.12 -15.15 -33.55
CA ARG A 530 -0.90 -14.50 -33.06
C ARG A 530 -0.57 -13.18 -33.73
N GLU A 531 -1.08 -12.97 -34.93
CA GLU A 531 -0.92 -11.72 -35.65
C GLU A 531 -1.82 -10.62 -35.06
N THR A 532 -2.85 -10.98 -34.28
CA THR A 532 -3.72 -10.02 -33.62
C THR A 532 -2.98 -9.23 -32.53
N THR A 533 -3.33 -7.95 -32.40
CA THR A 533 -2.83 -7.07 -31.34
C THR A 533 -3.15 -7.62 -29.93
N ALA A 534 -4.31 -8.25 -29.78
CA ALA A 534 -4.73 -8.85 -28.52
C ALA A 534 -3.81 -10.00 -28.10
N PHE A 535 -3.50 -10.92 -29.01
CA PHE A 535 -2.56 -12.01 -28.70
C PHE A 535 -1.15 -11.47 -28.44
N ARG A 536 -0.66 -10.49 -29.21
CA ARG A 536 0.65 -9.89 -28.97
C ARG A 536 0.74 -9.27 -27.57
N ALA A 537 -0.33 -8.66 -27.09
CA ALA A 537 -0.43 -8.12 -25.73
C ALA A 537 -0.41 -9.22 -24.65
N ILE A 538 -1.19 -10.29 -24.83
CA ILE A 538 -1.18 -11.46 -23.94
C ILE A 538 0.22 -12.08 -23.93
N ASN A 539 0.84 -12.22 -25.11
CA ASN A 539 2.19 -12.73 -25.23
C ASN A 539 3.14 -11.84 -24.44
N LEU A 540 3.11 -10.51 -24.55
CA LEU A 540 3.97 -9.64 -23.73
C LEU A 540 3.89 -9.88 -22.22
N ILE A 541 2.71 -10.27 -21.70
CA ILE A 541 2.50 -10.57 -20.28
C ILE A 541 3.04 -11.96 -19.92
N CYS A 542 2.68 -12.96 -20.72
CA CYS A 542 3.08 -14.35 -20.48
C CYS A 542 4.56 -14.59 -20.80
N ASP A 543 5.17 -13.69 -21.55
CA ASP A 543 6.38 -13.95 -22.32
C ASP A 543 7.47 -12.88 -22.18
N GLU A 544 7.53 -12.20 -21.02
CA GLU A 544 8.59 -11.24 -20.75
C GLU A 544 9.99 -11.90 -20.88
N ALA A 545 10.11 -13.17 -20.51
CA ALA A 545 11.34 -13.95 -20.56
C ALA A 545 11.87 -14.19 -21.99
N ARG A 546 11.03 -14.50 -23.01
CA ARG A 546 11.55 -14.77 -24.37
C ARG A 546 12.12 -13.53 -25.04
N LEU A 547 11.68 -12.34 -24.64
CA LEU A 547 12.13 -11.05 -25.19
C LEU A 547 13.48 -10.58 -24.62
N THR A 548 13.99 -11.25 -23.59
CA THR A 548 15.26 -10.94 -22.93
C THR A 548 16.30 -12.06 -23.04
N PHE A 549 15.90 -13.30 -23.35
CA PHE A 549 16.82 -14.36 -23.79
C PHE A 549 17.29 -14.14 -25.25
N LEU A 550 17.89 -12.96 -25.49
CA LEU A 550 18.57 -12.60 -26.72
C LEU A 550 20.09 -12.64 -26.45
N ALA A 551 20.71 -13.83 -26.56
CA ALA A 551 22.02 -14.06 -27.23
C ALA A 551 22.81 -15.28 -26.71
N SER A 552 22.69 -15.71 -25.45
CA SER A 552 23.73 -16.57 -24.85
C SER A 552 23.37 -18.03 -24.54
N THR A 553 22.11 -18.44 -24.57
CA THR A 553 21.77 -19.87 -24.53
C THR A 553 21.62 -20.37 -25.96
N PRO A 554 22.54 -21.23 -26.47
CA PRO A 554 22.32 -21.87 -27.75
C PRO A 554 20.97 -22.59 -27.69
N PRO A 555 20.15 -22.54 -28.76
CA PRO A 555 18.89 -23.26 -28.80
C PRO A 555 19.17 -24.69 -28.37
N HIS A 556 18.37 -25.20 -27.43
CA HIS A 556 18.52 -26.59 -26.99
C HIS A 556 18.52 -27.47 -28.25
N ARG A 557 19.67 -28.12 -28.49
CA ARG A 557 20.04 -28.84 -29.72
C ARG A 557 18.88 -29.61 -30.36
N ASP A 558 18.76 -29.51 -31.69
CA ASP A 558 18.10 -30.31 -32.75
C ASP A 558 17.14 -31.48 -32.44
N VAL A 559 17.18 -32.11 -31.27
CA VAL A 559 16.43 -33.33 -30.93
C VAL A 559 14.95 -33.06 -30.64
N GLN A 560 14.60 -31.88 -30.12
CA GLN A 560 13.18 -31.52 -29.94
C GLN A 560 12.55 -30.96 -31.22
N ALA A 561 13.35 -30.36 -32.11
CA ALA A 561 12.85 -29.92 -33.40
C ALA A 561 12.29 -31.13 -34.16
N THR A 562 12.97 -32.26 -34.25
CA THR A 562 12.43 -33.39 -35.06
C THR A 562 11.15 -34.04 -34.52
N ARG A 563 10.73 -33.76 -33.27
CA ARG A 563 9.55 -34.41 -32.65
C ARG A 563 8.31 -33.51 -32.70
N GLY A 564 7.14 -34.11 -32.95
CA GLY A 564 5.87 -33.39 -33.08
C GLY A 564 5.35 -32.79 -31.76
N ALA A 565 4.45 -31.81 -31.83
CA ALA A 565 3.94 -31.07 -30.65
C ALA A 565 3.35 -31.96 -29.55
N LEU A 566 2.64 -33.04 -29.92
CA LEU A 566 2.08 -34.01 -28.97
C LEU A 566 3.15 -34.71 -28.14
N TYR A 567 4.29 -35.05 -28.75
CA TYR A 567 5.40 -35.65 -28.03
C TYR A 567 5.96 -34.68 -26.98
N THR A 568 6.13 -33.41 -27.35
CA THR A 568 6.64 -32.38 -26.45
C THR A 568 5.66 -32.12 -25.29
N ILE A 569 4.36 -32.02 -25.57
CA ILE A 569 3.32 -31.91 -24.53
C ILE A 569 3.40 -33.10 -23.57
N GLY A 570 3.45 -34.33 -24.09
CA GLY A 570 3.60 -35.55 -23.30
C GLY A 570 4.87 -35.54 -22.44
N SER A 571 6.00 -35.06 -22.97
CA SER A 571 7.26 -34.91 -22.22
C SER A 571 7.13 -33.93 -21.06
N HIS A 572 6.50 -32.77 -21.28
CA HIS A 572 6.28 -31.79 -20.21
C HIS A 572 5.35 -32.34 -19.12
N LEU A 573 4.28 -33.04 -19.49
CA LEU A 573 3.36 -33.67 -18.54
C LEU A 573 4.06 -34.76 -17.73
N LEU A 574 4.87 -35.60 -18.38
CA LEU A 574 5.63 -36.64 -17.70
C LEU A 574 6.64 -36.04 -16.71
N ASP A 575 7.33 -34.98 -17.11
CA ASP A 575 8.27 -34.28 -16.21
C ASP A 575 7.53 -33.58 -15.06
N ALA A 576 6.35 -33.00 -15.30
CA ALA A 576 5.50 -32.47 -14.24
C ALA A 576 5.13 -33.56 -13.23
N ILE A 577 4.73 -34.76 -13.70
CA ILE A 577 4.45 -35.89 -12.81
C ILE A 577 5.69 -36.27 -11.99
N LYS A 578 6.87 -36.39 -12.60
CA LYS A 578 8.12 -36.68 -11.88
C LYS A 578 8.43 -35.62 -10.81
N MET A 579 8.25 -34.34 -11.15
CA MET A 579 8.46 -33.24 -10.22
C MET A 579 7.46 -33.32 -9.07
N TYR A 580 6.18 -33.57 -9.34
CA TYR A 580 5.18 -33.77 -8.29
C TYR A 580 5.56 -34.91 -7.33
N LEU A 581 5.98 -36.07 -7.85
CA LEU A 581 6.45 -37.20 -7.04
C LEU A 581 7.66 -36.84 -6.17
N PHE A 582 8.63 -36.12 -6.75
CA PHE A 582 9.82 -35.71 -6.02
C PHE A 582 9.51 -34.67 -4.94
N MET A 583 8.60 -33.73 -5.22
CA MET A 583 8.11 -32.76 -4.25
C MET A 583 7.44 -33.47 -3.07
N ASP A 584 6.60 -34.49 -3.34
CA ASP A 584 6.00 -35.34 -2.31
C ASP A 584 7.09 -36.02 -1.47
N ILE A 585 8.07 -36.68 -2.10
CA ILE A 585 9.19 -37.32 -1.38
C ILE A 585 9.95 -36.33 -0.48
N CYS A 586 10.31 -35.15 -0.99
CA CYS A 586 11.09 -34.15 -0.23
C CYS A 586 10.33 -33.61 0.99
N SER A 587 9.02 -33.46 0.87
CA SER A 587 8.16 -32.90 1.92
C SER A 587 7.66 -33.95 2.92
N TYR A 588 7.83 -35.24 2.63
CA TYR A 588 7.29 -36.34 3.45
C TYR A 588 7.82 -36.40 4.88
N PRO A 589 9.14 -36.29 5.11
CA PRO A 589 9.69 -36.39 6.47
C PRO A 589 9.13 -35.30 7.40
N LEU A 590 8.95 -34.08 6.91
CA LEU A 590 8.42 -32.96 7.68
C LEU A 590 7.01 -33.26 8.21
N TYR A 591 6.14 -33.73 7.33
CA TYR A 591 4.78 -34.13 7.69
C TYR A 591 4.75 -35.35 8.61
N HIS A 592 5.62 -36.34 8.36
CA HIS A 592 5.63 -37.57 9.13
C HIS A 592 6.02 -37.33 10.59
N PHE A 593 7.01 -36.47 10.85
CA PHE A 593 7.57 -36.26 12.19
C PHE A 593 6.93 -35.11 12.96
N ASP A 594 6.35 -34.11 12.31
CA ASP A 594 5.78 -32.92 12.97
C ASP A 594 4.55 -32.37 12.26
N ARG A 595 3.51 -33.21 12.21
CA ARG A 595 2.23 -32.87 11.59
C ARG A 595 1.56 -31.64 12.21
N CYS A 596 1.69 -31.45 13.52
CA CYS A 596 0.94 -30.43 14.25
C CYS A 596 1.56 -29.02 14.17
N ASN A 597 2.89 -28.91 14.00
CA ASN A 597 3.56 -27.62 13.87
C ASN A 597 4.01 -27.38 12.42
N LEU A 598 5.20 -27.86 12.02
CA LEU A 598 5.77 -27.57 10.69
C LEU A 598 4.94 -28.11 9.52
N GLY A 599 4.17 -29.18 9.75
CA GLY A 599 3.26 -29.77 8.77
C GLY A 599 1.86 -29.14 8.70
N ASN A 600 1.49 -28.28 9.66
CA ASN A 600 0.14 -27.75 9.75
C ASN A 600 0.01 -26.44 8.96
N PRO A 601 -0.84 -26.38 7.92
CA PRO A 601 -1.07 -25.17 7.12
C PRO A 601 -1.75 -24.03 7.88
N PHE A 602 -2.34 -24.31 9.05
CA PHE A 602 -3.10 -23.38 9.89
C PHE A 602 -2.46 -23.11 11.24
N ALA A 603 -1.28 -23.66 11.52
CA ALA A 603 -0.52 -23.28 12.70
C ALA A 603 -0.05 -21.83 12.50
N THR A 604 -0.89 -20.87 12.90
CA THR A 604 -0.54 -19.46 13.01
C THR A 604 0.69 -19.39 13.92
N SER A 605 1.86 -19.14 13.33
CA SER A 605 3.18 -19.20 13.95
C SER A 605 3.54 -20.55 14.59
N GLY A 606 3.63 -21.62 13.80
CA GLY A 606 4.32 -22.83 14.26
C GLY A 606 5.72 -22.45 14.77
N ASP A 607 6.00 -22.65 16.06
CA ASP A 607 7.31 -22.33 16.63
C ASP A 607 8.35 -23.22 15.96
N TRP A 608 9.17 -22.62 15.10
CA TRP A 608 10.26 -23.30 14.39
C TRP A 608 11.10 -24.14 15.34
N ASN A 609 11.43 -23.62 16.53
CA ASN A 609 12.28 -24.35 17.46
C ASN A 609 11.54 -25.56 18.05
N GLN A 610 10.26 -25.41 18.38
CA GLN A 610 9.43 -26.52 18.85
C GLN A 610 9.31 -27.61 17.79
N GLY A 611 9.08 -27.24 16.53
CA GLY A 611 9.02 -28.19 15.42
C GLY A 611 10.35 -28.94 15.22
N ILE A 612 11.47 -28.22 15.21
CA ILE A 612 12.80 -28.85 15.14
C ILE A 612 13.03 -29.78 16.34
N GLN A 613 12.70 -29.37 17.56
CA GLN A 613 12.85 -30.21 18.75
C GLN A 613 11.99 -31.47 18.67
N THR A 614 10.76 -31.36 18.16
CA THR A 614 9.84 -32.49 17.95
C THR A 614 10.45 -33.51 16.98
N ILE A 615 10.94 -33.04 15.84
CA ILE A 615 11.61 -33.91 14.84
C ILE A 615 12.92 -34.49 15.40
N THR A 616 13.71 -33.70 16.11
CA THR A 616 14.97 -34.14 16.77
C THR A 616 14.68 -35.28 17.74
N LYS A 617 13.67 -35.12 18.60
CA LYS A 617 13.25 -36.13 19.57
C LYS A 617 12.70 -37.39 18.89
N ALA A 618 11.88 -37.24 17.85
CA ALA A 618 11.27 -38.35 17.15
C ALA A 618 12.27 -39.15 16.30
N SER A 619 13.25 -38.48 15.68
CA SER A 619 14.24 -39.11 14.80
C SER A 619 15.51 -39.59 15.52
N GLY A 620 15.80 -39.06 16.72
CA GLY A 620 17.07 -39.30 17.42
C GLY A 620 18.28 -38.62 16.77
N LEU A 621 18.09 -37.78 15.75
CA LEU A 621 19.16 -37.07 15.05
C LEU A 621 19.58 -35.81 15.81
N PRO A 622 20.85 -35.36 15.69
CA PRO A 622 21.27 -34.07 16.25
C PRO A 622 20.48 -32.89 15.65
N HIS A 623 20.19 -31.88 16.48
CA HIS A 623 19.43 -30.68 16.09
C HIS A 623 19.97 -30.01 14.81
N SER A 624 21.29 -29.90 14.66
CA SER A 624 21.91 -29.30 13.46
C SER A 624 21.68 -30.11 12.19
N VAL A 625 21.63 -31.44 12.29
CA VAL A 625 21.35 -32.34 11.15
C VAL A 625 19.90 -32.21 10.73
N VAL A 626 18.97 -32.12 11.69
CA VAL A 626 17.55 -31.86 11.42
C VAL A 626 17.36 -30.52 10.72
N VAL A 627 17.94 -29.43 11.25
CA VAL A 627 17.87 -28.11 10.60
C VAL A 627 18.41 -28.16 9.17
N LEU A 628 19.57 -28.79 8.95
CA LEU A 628 20.16 -28.93 7.62
C LEU A 628 19.26 -29.73 6.68
N ALA A 629 18.68 -30.83 7.15
CA ALA A 629 17.76 -31.66 6.36
C ALA A 629 16.52 -30.88 5.94
N ILE A 630 15.94 -30.06 6.83
CA ILE A 630 14.77 -29.23 6.51
C ILE A 630 15.11 -28.11 5.53
N VAL A 631 16.27 -27.46 5.69
CA VAL A 631 16.73 -26.44 4.72
C VAL A 631 16.95 -27.05 3.34
N LEU A 632 17.56 -28.24 3.26
CA LEU A 632 17.77 -28.96 2.01
C LEU A 632 16.45 -29.44 1.38
N SER A 633 15.54 -29.96 2.20
CA SER A 633 14.19 -30.36 1.79
C SER A 633 13.43 -29.17 1.21
N TYR A 634 13.40 -28.03 1.91
CA TYR A 634 12.76 -26.81 1.41
C TYR A 634 13.40 -26.28 0.12
N ALA A 635 14.73 -26.31 0.01
CA ALA A 635 15.42 -25.91 -1.21
C ALA A 635 15.05 -26.82 -2.40
N ALA A 636 14.91 -28.13 -2.16
CA ALA A 636 14.46 -29.10 -3.14
C ALA A 636 12.99 -28.88 -3.53
N GLU A 637 12.11 -28.64 -2.56
CA GLU A 637 10.70 -28.30 -2.80
C GLU A 637 10.57 -27.02 -3.64
N GLY A 638 11.30 -25.96 -3.30
CA GLY A 638 11.29 -24.71 -4.06
C GLY A 638 11.77 -24.92 -5.50
N TYR A 639 12.83 -25.72 -5.69
CA TYR A 639 13.33 -26.08 -7.03
C TYR A 639 12.28 -26.84 -7.84
N VAL A 640 11.71 -27.89 -7.26
CA VAL A 640 10.79 -28.81 -7.94
C VAL A 640 9.41 -28.21 -8.14
N GLY A 641 8.89 -27.45 -7.17
CA GLY A 641 7.62 -26.76 -7.26
C GLY A 641 7.59 -25.70 -8.38
N LEU A 642 8.65 -24.88 -8.47
CA LEU A 642 8.80 -23.94 -9.59
C LEU A 642 8.88 -24.66 -10.94
N TRP A 643 9.58 -25.80 -11.00
CA TRP A 643 9.71 -26.57 -12.24
C TRP A 643 8.40 -27.26 -12.65
N LEU A 644 7.66 -27.81 -11.67
CA LEU A 644 6.33 -28.39 -11.85
C LEU A 644 5.38 -27.36 -12.49
N VAL A 645 5.26 -26.18 -11.88
CA VAL A 645 4.42 -25.09 -12.38
C VAL A 645 4.82 -24.71 -13.81
N TRP A 646 6.12 -24.57 -14.08
CA TRP A 646 6.63 -24.24 -15.41
C TRP A 646 6.29 -25.31 -16.46
N ARG A 647 6.43 -26.60 -16.13
CA ARG A 647 6.13 -27.70 -17.05
C ARG A 647 4.64 -27.79 -17.35
N VAL A 648 3.77 -27.58 -16.37
CA VAL A 648 2.31 -27.53 -16.57
C VAL A 648 1.92 -26.36 -17.47
N LEU A 649 2.45 -25.16 -17.22
CA LEU A 649 2.20 -23.99 -18.07
C LEU A 649 2.70 -24.19 -19.50
N ALA A 650 3.88 -24.80 -19.67
CA ALA A 650 4.41 -25.14 -20.99
C ALA A 650 3.51 -26.14 -21.73
N ALA A 651 3.07 -27.21 -21.06
CA ALA A 651 2.15 -28.19 -21.65
C ALA A 651 0.84 -27.53 -22.07
N ALA A 652 0.24 -26.69 -21.22
CA ALA A 652 -1.00 -25.97 -21.52
C ALA A 652 -0.82 -24.98 -22.67
N GLY A 653 0.28 -24.23 -22.69
CA GLY A 653 0.62 -23.31 -23.77
C GLY A 653 0.80 -24.03 -25.11
N LEU A 654 1.50 -25.16 -25.13
CA LEU A 654 1.67 -25.96 -26.34
C LEU A 654 0.34 -26.60 -26.80
N ALA A 655 -0.45 -27.13 -25.87
CA ALA A 655 -1.75 -27.75 -26.15
C ALA A 655 -2.76 -26.75 -26.74
N SER A 656 -2.68 -25.47 -26.36
CA SER A 656 -3.52 -24.42 -26.93
C SER A 656 -3.25 -24.15 -28.41
N GLY A 657 -2.13 -24.65 -28.98
CA GLY A 657 -1.71 -24.38 -30.35
C GLY A 657 -1.24 -22.94 -30.59
N LEU A 658 -1.24 -22.10 -29.56
CA LEU A 658 -0.82 -20.71 -29.62
C LEU A 658 0.70 -20.54 -29.47
N TRP A 659 1.41 -21.52 -28.91
CA TRP A 659 2.86 -21.48 -28.71
C TRP A 659 3.57 -22.71 -29.30
N THR A 660 4.85 -22.56 -29.64
CA THR A 660 5.71 -23.64 -30.13
C THR A 660 6.70 -24.11 -29.06
N PRO A 661 7.26 -25.33 -29.15
CA PRO A 661 8.22 -25.86 -28.18
C PRO A 661 9.44 -24.96 -27.95
N GLU A 662 9.94 -24.34 -29.01
CA GLU A 662 11.12 -23.47 -28.98
C GLU A 662 10.92 -22.23 -28.12
N GLU A 663 9.66 -21.92 -27.82
CA GLU A 663 9.28 -20.79 -27.01
C GLU A 663 9.27 -21.12 -25.50
N TRP A 664 9.39 -22.38 -25.07
CA TRP A 664 9.37 -22.71 -23.63
C TRP A 664 10.76 -23.14 -23.13
N PRO A 665 11.72 -22.20 -22.93
CA PRO A 665 13.04 -22.57 -22.40
C PRO A 665 12.90 -23.12 -20.98
N ASP A 666 13.88 -23.88 -20.53
CA ASP A 666 13.90 -24.32 -19.15
C ASP A 666 14.05 -23.11 -18.21
N LEU A 667 13.20 -23.04 -17.19
CA LEU A 667 13.20 -21.97 -16.18
C LEU A 667 14.52 -21.91 -15.38
N MET A 668 15.22 -23.05 -15.29
CA MET A 668 16.46 -23.22 -14.56
C MET A 668 17.45 -24.10 -15.35
N ASP A 669 18.74 -23.77 -15.30
CA ASP A 669 19.82 -24.56 -15.92
C ASP A 669 20.66 -25.25 -14.83
N ARG A 670 20.19 -26.41 -14.37
CA ARG A 670 20.91 -27.30 -13.41
C ARG A 670 21.59 -26.51 -12.28
N PRO A 671 20.83 -25.77 -11.45
CA PRO A 671 21.40 -24.87 -10.45
C PRO A 671 22.33 -25.56 -9.44
N TYR A 672 22.16 -26.87 -9.24
CA TYR A 672 22.99 -27.65 -8.33
C TYR A 672 24.45 -27.83 -8.77
N VAL A 673 24.78 -27.57 -10.05
CA VAL A 673 26.17 -27.64 -10.54
C VAL A 673 26.93 -26.32 -10.37
N SER A 674 26.26 -25.27 -9.89
CA SER A 674 26.83 -23.93 -9.73
C SER A 674 28.11 -23.95 -8.90
N SER A 675 29.09 -23.19 -9.37
CA SER A 675 30.39 -23.03 -8.71
C SER A 675 30.65 -21.60 -8.24
N SER A 676 29.68 -20.70 -8.41
CA SER A 676 29.65 -19.36 -7.83
C SER A 676 28.21 -18.91 -7.58
N MET A 677 28.01 -17.98 -6.65
CA MET A 677 26.75 -17.27 -6.44
C MET A 677 26.31 -16.53 -7.69
N ASN A 678 27.24 -15.94 -8.44
CA ASN A 678 26.96 -15.26 -9.69
C ASN A 678 26.45 -16.21 -10.78
N GLU A 679 27.02 -17.42 -10.86
CA GLU A 679 26.51 -18.48 -11.74
C GLU A 679 25.13 -18.99 -11.28
N PHE A 680 24.93 -19.17 -9.97
CA PHE A 680 23.66 -19.62 -9.41
C PHE A 680 22.53 -18.61 -9.71
N TRP A 681 22.62 -17.38 -9.18
CA TRP A 681 21.56 -16.37 -9.32
C TRP A 681 21.50 -15.73 -10.70
N GLY A 682 22.65 -15.52 -11.34
CA GLY A 682 22.74 -14.77 -12.60
C GLY A 682 22.63 -15.62 -13.87
N ARG A 683 22.61 -16.96 -13.76
CA ARG A 683 22.48 -17.84 -14.93
C ARG A 683 21.58 -19.05 -14.72
N ARG A 684 21.66 -19.72 -13.57
CA ARG A 684 21.10 -21.07 -13.43
C ARG A 684 19.78 -21.15 -12.68
N TYR A 685 19.55 -20.27 -11.72
CA TYR A 685 18.35 -20.26 -10.87
C TYR A 685 17.40 -19.14 -11.29
N HIS A 686 16.13 -19.49 -11.52
CA HIS A 686 14.99 -18.57 -11.66
C HIS A 686 15.27 -17.26 -12.44
N GLN A 687 15.77 -17.39 -13.67
CA GLN A 687 16.25 -16.27 -14.49
C GLN A 687 15.15 -15.24 -14.83
N HIS A 688 13.90 -15.67 -14.83
CA HIS A 688 12.74 -14.82 -15.09
C HIS A 688 12.65 -13.65 -14.12
N GLY A 689 12.84 -13.90 -12.81
CA GLY A 689 12.69 -12.86 -11.79
C GLY A 689 13.75 -11.75 -11.91
N PHE A 690 15.00 -12.13 -12.23
CA PHE A 690 16.13 -11.21 -12.25
C PHE A 690 15.90 -10.03 -13.22
N GLN A 691 15.44 -10.32 -14.43
CA GLN A 691 15.23 -9.31 -15.48
C GLN A 691 14.08 -8.36 -15.15
N ASN A 692 13.05 -8.88 -14.48
CA ASN A 692 11.91 -8.11 -14.02
C ASN A 692 12.36 -7.09 -12.97
N TYR A 693 13.11 -7.52 -11.95
CA TYR A 693 13.66 -6.59 -10.96
C TYR A 693 14.65 -5.59 -11.57
N ALA A 694 15.48 -6.07 -12.48
CA ALA A 694 16.47 -5.29 -13.20
C ALA A 694 15.86 -4.13 -14.02
N SER A 695 14.73 -4.39 -14.69
CA SER A 695 14.03 -3.39 -15.52
C SER A 695 13.40 -2.31 -14.65
N VAL A 696 12.74 -2.70 -13.56
CA VAL A 696 12.11 -1.81 -12.58
C VAL A 696 13.15 -0.87 -11.95
N LEU A 697 14.36 -1.36 -11.68
CA LEU A 697 15.40 -0.60 -10.97
C LEU A 697 16.42 0.09 -11.89
N SER A 698 16.21 0.05 -13.21
CA SER A 698 17.18 0.53 -14.22
C SER A 698 17.51 2.02 -14.12
N PHE A 699 16.65 2.82 -13.47
CA PHE A 699 16.85 4.27 -13.29
C PHE A 699 17.81 4.65 -12.15
N LEU A 700 18.29 3.68 -11.36
CA LEU A 700 19.13 3.94 -10.19
C LEU A 700 20.64 3.66 -10.46
N PRO A 701 21.58 4.22 -9.66
CA PRO A 701 23.03 4.03 -9.86
C PRO A 701 23.49 2.56 -9.89
N ARG A 702 24.43 2.24 -10.79
CA ARG A 702 24.92 0.86 -11.03
C ARG A 702 25.67 0.23 -9.84
N CYS A 703 26.32 1.01 -8.98
CA CYS A 703 27.17 0.47 -7.90
C CYS A 703 26.41 -0.36 -6.86
N THR A 704 25.14 -0.05 -6.63
CA THR A 704 24.26 -0.72 -5.64
C THR A 704 23.22 -1.62 -6.31
N TYR A 705 23.40 -1.93 -7.60
CA TYR A 705 22.39 -2.57 -8.43
C TYR A 705 22.01 -3.98 -7.92
N ILE A 706 23.02 -4.78 -7.55
CA ILE A 706 22.81 -6.15 -7.06
C ILE A 706 21.99 -6.14 -5.77
N LEU A 707 22.43 -5.38 -4.75
CA LEU A 707 21.71 -5.31 -3.47
C LEU A 707 20.26 -4.84 -3.62
N ARG A 708 19.98 -3.93 -4.56
CA ARG A 708 18.61 -3.47 -4.81
C ARG A 708 17.74 -4.53 -5.47
N ILE A 709 18.27 -5.31 -6.41
CA ILE A 709 17.53 -6.42 -7.01
C ILE A 709 17.12 -7.41 -5.92
N PHE A 710 18.03 -7.73 -5.00
CA PHE A 710 17.74 -8.60 -3.87
C PHE A 710 16.76 -7.98 -2.88
N ALA A 711 16.86 -6.67 -2.59
CA ALA A 711 15.87 -5.98 -1.77
C ALA A 711 14.47 -6.00 -2.39
N MET A 712 14.35 -5.80 -3.71
CA MET A 712 13.07 -5.92 -4.42
C MET A 712 12.55 -7.35 -4.43
N SER A 713 13.44 -8.34 -4.57
CA SER A 713 13.07 -9.75 -4.43
C SER A 713 12.55 -10.06 -3.03
N ALA A 714 13.15 -9.49 -1.97
CA ALA A 714 12.66 -9.62 -0.61
C ALA A 714 11.25 -9.05 -0.46
N ILE A 715 11.01 -7.85 -1.00
CA ILE A 715 9.69 -7.20 -0.99
C ILE A 715 8.68 -8.06 -1.73
N TYR A 716 9.03 -8.54 -2.91
CA TYR A 716 8.17 -9.43 -3.67
C TYR A 716 7.79 -10.68 -2.88
N HIS A 717 8.76 -11.37 -2.27
CA HIS A 717 8.48 -12.58 -1.48
C HIS A 717 7.66 -12.27 -0.24
N MET A 718 7.93 -11.16 0.48
CA MET A 718 7.08 -10.72 1.59
C MET A 718 5.62 -10.57 1.17
N LEU A 719 5.39 -9.93 0.01
CA LEU A 719 4.06 -9.70 -0.53
C LEU A 719 3.40 -11.01 -0.97
N VAL A 720 4.14 -11.90 -1.64
CA VAL A 720 3.63 -13.21 -2.05
C VAL A 720 3.32 -14.11 -0.86
N TYR A 721 4.09 -14.03 0.23
CA TYR A 721 3.88 -14.86 1.42
C TYR A 721 2.81 -14.33 2.38
N HIS A 722 2.46 -13.05 2.28
CA HIS A 722 1.47 -12.44 3.14
C HIS A 722 0.07 -13.09 3.02
N PRO A 723 -0.47 -13.39 1.80
CA PRO A 723 -1.73 -14.10 1.64
C PRO A 723 -1.85 -15.47 2.31
N PHE A 724 -0.72 -16.09 2.67
CA PHE A 724 -0.69 -17.42 3.28
C PHE A 724 -0.58 -17.35 4.79
N SER A 725 0.18 -16.38 5.29
CA SER A 725 0.55 -16.31 6.70
C SER A 725 -0.13 -15.21 7.47
N HIS A 726 -0.68 -14.24 6.75
CA HIS A 726 -1.12 -12.95 7.30
C HIS A 726 -0.02 -12.20 8.06
N THR A 727 1.24 -12.61 7.92
CA THR A 727 2.39 -11.98 8.58
C THR A 727 3.35 -11.44 7.53
N PHE A 728 3.88 -10.24 7.77
CA PHE A 728 5.00 -9.74 6.99
C PHE A 728 6.28 -10.28 7.62
N LEU A 729 6.83 -11.36 7.05
CA LEU A 729 8.09 -11.98 7.49
C LEU A 729 9.33 -11.15 7.11
N ALA A 730 9.26 -9.84 7.35
CA ALA A 730 10.15 -8.86 6.75
C ALA A 730 11.60 -9.06 7.17
N GLY A 731 11.84 -9.21 8.48
CA GLY A 731 13.20 -9.41 8.99
C GLY A 731 13.92 -10.56 8.32
N ARG A 732 13.24 -11.69 8.07
CA ARG A 732 13.86 -12.91 7.55
C ARG A 732 14.02 -12.92 6.05
N MET A 733 12.99 -12.48 5.34
CA MET A 733 13.04 -12.34 3.89
C MET A 733 14.09 -11.31 3.49
N ILE A 734 14.10 -10.14 4.14
CA ILE A 734 15.13 -9.11 3.91
C ILE A 734 16.50 -9.67 4.25
N THR A 735 16.68 -10.32 5.40
CA THR A 735 17.99 -10.89 5.78
C THR A 735 18.49 -11.90 4.74
N MET A 736 17.65 -12.86 4.33
CA MET A 736 18.04 -13.88 3.35
C MET A 736 18.48 -13.26 2.02
N PHE A 737 17.65 -12.42 1.41
CA PHE A 737 17.96 -11.86 0.10
C PHE A 737 19.12 -10.87 0.18
N MET A 738 19.22 -10.06 1.24
CA MET A 738 20.36 -9.14 1.41
C MET A 738 21.67 -9.90 1.61
N LEU A 739 21.67 -11.03 2.33
CA LEU A 739 22.85 -11.91 2.45
C LEU A 739 23.21 -12.56 1.10
N ALA A 740 22.23 -12.96 0.29
CA ALA A 740 22.49 -13.47 -1.05
C ALA A 740 23.12 -12.40 -1.97
N GLY A 741 22.62 -11.17 -1.91
CA GLY A 741 23.21 -10.01 -2.59
C GLY A 741 24.62 -9.66 -2.09
N LEU A 742 24.87 -9.78 -0.77
CA LEU A 742 26.19 -9.61 -0.18
C LEU A 742 27.17 -10.68 -0.67
N GLY A 743 26.74 -11.93 -0.79
CA GLY A 743 27.56 -13.02 -1.33
C GLY A 743 28.07 -12.72 -2.74
N LEU A 744 27.24 -12.16 -3.61
CA LEU A 744 27.63 -11.72 -4.95
C LEU A 744 28.66 -10.57 -4.93
N GLU A 745 28.48 -9.60 -4.04
CA GLU A 745 29.44 -8.50 -3.89
C GLU A 745 30.78 -9.02 -3.34
N LEU A 746 30.77 -10.00 -2.43
CA LEU A 746 31.99 -10.65 -1.96
C LEU A 746 32.72 -11.39 -3.09
N GLU A 747 32.01 -12.09 -3.99
CA GLU A 747 32.62 -12.70 -5.18
C GLU A 747 33.22 -11.65 -6.12
N ARG A 748 32.56 -10.50 -6.26
CA ARG A 748 33.07 -9.39 -7.05
C ARG A 748 34.33 -8.78 -6.42
N GLN A 749 34.35 -8.60 -5.11
CA GLN A 749 35.53 -8.14 -4.37
C GLN A 749 36.68 -9.14 -4.46
N PHE A 750 36.39 -10.44 -4.38
CA PHE A 750 37.36 -11.51 -4.60
C PHE A 750 37.97 -11.41 -6.00
N TYR A 751 37.16 -11.20 -7.04
CA TYR A 751 37.64 -10.97 -8.40
C TYR A 751 38.51 -9.72 -8.51
N HIS A 752 38.10 -8.60 -7.92
CA HIS A 752 38.89 -7.37 -7.92
C HIS A 752 40.25 -7.51 -7.23
N ARG A 753 40.33 -8.28 -6.13
CA ARG A 753 41.56 -8.46 -5.36
C ARG A 753 42.51 -9.51 -5.95
N THR A 754 41.96 -10.57 -6.53
CA THR A 754 42.76 -11.73 -6.96
C THR A 754 42.91 -11.85 -8.48
N GLY A 755 42.10 -11.12 -9.25
CA GLY A 755 41.97 -11.30 -10.70
C GLY A 755 41.28 -12.62 -11.11
N ARG A 756 40.88 -13.46 -10.15
CA ARG A 756 40.28 -14.78 -10.40
C ARG A 756 38.80 -14.77 -10.07
N ARG A 757 37.98 -15.42 -10.90
CA ARG A 757 36.55 -15.63 -10.60
C ARG A 757 36.40 -16.81 -9.64
N VAL A 758 35.42 -16.73 -8.74
CA VAL A 758 35.03 -17.88 -7.92
C VAL A 758 34.49 -18.98 -8.83
N GLY A 759 34.98 -20.21 -8.66
CA GLY A 759 34.63 -21.34 -9.54
C GLY A 759 35.26 -22.65 -9.10
N GLY A 760 35.00 -23.72 -9.87
CA GLY A 760 35.53 -25.06 -9.61
C GLY A 760 34.98 -25.70 -8.31
N ARG A 761 35.75 -26.62 -7.71
CA ARG A 761 35.33 -27.34 -6.49
C ARG A 761 35.23 -26.42 -5.27
N ALA A 762 36.23 -25.55 -5.06
CA ALA A 762 36.22 -24.60 -3.95
C ALA A 762 35.06 -23.60 -4.08
N GLY A 763 34.80 -23.09 -5.30
CA GLY A 763 33.66 -22.22 -5.57
C GLY A 763 32.32 -22.93 -5.35
N ARG A 764 32.21 -24.23 -5.67
CA ARG A 764 31.03 -25.03 -5.35
C ARG A 764 30.81 -25.13 -3.83
N ILE A 765 31.86 -25.42 -3.05
CA ILE A 765 31.77 -25.44 -1.59
C ILE A 765 31.32 -24.08 -1.05
N TRP A 766 31.92 -22.98 -1.54
CA TRP A 766 31.53 -21.62 -1.21
C TRP A 766 30.05 -21.34 -1.50
N THR A 767 29.61 -21.63 -2.72
CA THR A 767 28.23 -21.37 -3.19
C THR A 767 27.23 -22.12 -2.33
N TRP A 768 27.44 -23.42 -2.10
CA TRP A 768 26.51 -24.21 -1.30
C TRP A 768 26.53 -23.85 0.18
N SER A 769 27.70 -23.56 0.75
CA SER A 769 27.78 -23.11 2.15
C SER A 769 27.02 -21.79 2.33
N TRP A 770 27.14 -20.85 1.37
CA TRP A 770 26.44 -19.58 1.40
C TRP A 770 24.93 -19.73 1.19
N LEU A 771 24.52 -20.59 0.26
CA LEU A 771 23.10 -20.88 0.02
C LEU A 771 22.44 -21.58 1.21
N LEU A 772 23.13 -22.47 1.91
CA LEU A 772 22.63 -23.10 3.14
C LEU A 772 22.47 -22.08 4.27
N LEU A 773 23.46 -21.19 4.44
CA LEU A 773 23.40 -20.11 5.42
C LEU A 773 22.23 -19.14 5.16
N CYS A 774 22.07 -18.69 3.91
CA CYS A 774 20.96 -17.82 3.53
C CYS A 774 19.62 -18.59 3.59
N GLY A 775 19.63 -19.84 3.14
CA GLY A 775 18.51 -20.78 3.09
C GLY A 775 17.86 -20.96 4.47
N TYR A 776 18.67 -21.03 5.53
CA TYR A 776 18.16 -21.10 6.90
C TYR A 776 17.11 -20.02 7.22
N PHE A 777 17.37 -18.75 6.87
CA PHE A 777 16.47 -17.65 7.19
C PHE A 777 15.14 -17.71 6.42
N ILE A 778 15.18 -18.07 5.13
CA ILE A 778 13.96 -18.22 4.34
C ILE A 778 13.19 -19.47 4.75
N THR A 779 13.84 -20.61 4.97
CA THR A 779 13.17 -21.83 5.44
C THR A 779 12.49 -21.60 6.78
N ARG A 780 13.17 -20.92 7.72
CA ARG A 780 12.59 -20.58 9.01
C ARG A 780 11.42 -19.59 8.87
N GLY A 781 11.55 -18.57 8.01
CA GLY A 781 10.45 -17.67 7.68
C GLY A 781 9.24 -18.43 7.15
N VAL A 782 9.46 -19.27 6.13
CA VAL A 782 8.45 -20.08 5.45
C VAL A 782 7.76 -21.06 6.39
N ALA A 783 8.51 -21.71 7.27
CA ALA A 783 7.99 -22.56 8.31
C ALA A 783 7.06 -21.80 9.28
N GLU A 784 7.51 -20.65 9.80
CA GLU A 784 6.70 -19.87 10.73
C GLU A 784 5.49 -19.20 10.07
N SER A 785 5.51 -18.98 8.74
CA SER A 785 4.31 -18.59 7.99
C SER A 785 3.27 -19.71 7.83
N GLY A 786 3.59 -20.96 8.16
CA GLY A 786 2.76 -22.12 7.82
C GLY A 786 2.82 -22.52 6.33
N PHE A 787 3.59 -21.80 5.51
CA PHE A 787 3.73 -22.10 4.07
C PHE A 787 4.31 -23.49 3.82
N LEU A 788 5.20 -23.96 4.70
CA LEU A 788 5.78 -25.31 4.60
C LEU A 788 4.74 -26.42 4.81
N GLY A 789 3.73 -26.20 5.67
CA GLY A 789 2.60 -27.11 5.85
C GLY A 789 1.54 -26.98 4.75
N ALA A 790 1.36 -25.77 4.21
CA ALA A 790 0.40 -25.48 3.13
C ALA A 790 0.64 -26.26 1.84
N THR A 791 1.89 -26.62 1.53
CA THR A 791 2.21 -27.46 0.36
C THR A 791 1.61 -28.87 0.46
N ARG A 792 1.23 -29.32 1.66
CA ARG A 792 0.77 -30.68 1.94
C ARG A 792 -0.65 -30.83 2.44
N ARG A 793 -1.39 -29.73 2.60
CA ARG A 793 -2.77 -29.76 3.09
C ARG A 793 -3.65 -30.74 2.30
N SER A 794 -3.50 -30.81 0.97
CA SER A 794 -4.26 -31.74 0.13
C SER A 794 -4.01 -33.21 0.49
N PHE A 795 -2.80 -33.56 0.95
CA PHE A 795 -2.47 -34.93 1.38
C PHE A 795 -3.05 -35.26 2.75
N GLU A 796 -3.23 -34.25 3.61
CA GLU A 796 -3.86 -34.41 4.90
C GLU A 796 -5.36 -34.65 4.78
N GLU A 797 -6.02 -33.87 3.91
CA GLU A 797 -7.44 -34.02 3.59
C GLU A 797 -7.69 -35.34 2.82
N ASP A 798 -6.75 -35.77 1.97
CA ASP A 798 -6.85 -37.03 1.22
C ASP A 798 -5.47 -37.69 1.01
N ARG A 799 -5.16 -38.70 1.82
CA ARG A 799 -3.91 -39.50 1.73
C ARG A 799 -3.76 -40.21 0.39
N THR A 800 -4.84 -40.46 -0.35
CA THR A 800 -4.77 -41.12 -1.66
C THR A 800 -4.09 -40.26 -2.72
N THR A 801 -3.91 -38.96 -2.45
CA THR A 801 -3.20 -38.05 -3.37
C THR A 801 -1.67 -38.13 -3.23
N SER A 802 -1.14 -38.69 -2.13
CA SER A 802 0.31 -38.84 -1.88
C SER A 802 0.83 -40.13 -2.49
N ALA A 803 1.78 -40.00 -3.42
CA ALA A 803 2.45 -41.14 -4.00
C ALA A 803 3.35 -41.87 -2.99
N VAL A 804 3.93 -41.14 -2.04
CA VAL A 804 4.74 -41.74 -0.97
C VAL A 804 3.87 -42.66 -0.10
N GLU A 805 2.65 -42.25 0.25
CA GLU A 805 1.71 -43.10 1.00
C GLU A 805 1.36 -44.39 0.24
N TRP A 806 1.16 -44.32 -1.07
CA TRP A 806 0.94 -45.51 -1.91
C TRP A 806 2.16 -46.43 -1.97
N VAL A 807 3.37 -45.87 -2.08
CA VAL A 807 4.62 -46.64 -2.07
C VAL A 807 4.81 -47.33 -0.71
N LEU A 808 4.56 -46.63 0.39
CA LEU A 808 4.65 -47.20 1.74
C LEU A 808 3.58 -48.27 2.00
N TYR A 809 2.37 -48.09 1.46
CA TYR A 809 1.34 -49.13 1.49
C TYR A 809 1.75 -50.37 0.70
N ALA A 810 2.23 -50.20 -0.54
CA ALA A 810 2.70 -51.31 -1.37
C ALA A 810 3.88 -52.06 -0.73
N ALA A 811 4.72 -51.36 0.03
CA ALA A 811 5.82 -51.94 0.80
C ALA A 811 5.39 -52.61 2.12
N GLY A 812 4.11 -52.58 2.48
CA GLY A 812 3.59 -53.13 3.73
C GLY A 812 3.96 -52.33 4.98
N VAL A 813 4.43 -51.09 4.82
CA VAL A 813 4.86 -50.21 5.93
C VAL A 813 3.70 -49.42 6.52
N ARG A 814 2.67 -49.13 5.71
CA ARG A 814 1.50 -48.31 6.10
C ARG A 814 0.19 -48.97 5.69
N PRO A 815 -0.93 -48.69 6.39
CA PRO A 815 -2.25 -49.11 5.95
C PRO A 815 -2.66 -48.37 4.66
N HIS A 816 -3.61 -48.96 3.92
CA HIS A 816 -4.13 -48.41 2.67
C HIS A 816 -4.45 -46.91 2.81
N PRO A 817 -4.06 -46.05 1.85
CA PRO A 817 -4.22 -44.59 2.00
C PRO A 817 -5.66 -44.13 2.26
N SER A 818 -6.67 -44.84 1.71
CA SER A 818 -8.09 -44.54 1.98
C SER A 818 -8.59 -44.99 3.35
N SER A 819 -7.78 -45.71 4.14
CA SER A 819 -8.17 -46.11 5.49
C SER A 819 -8.18 -44.88 6.39
N PRO A 820 -9.24 -44.67 7.20
CA PRO A 820 -9.27 -43.58 8.15
C PRO A 820 -8.07 -43.70 9.08
N LEU A 821 -7.40 -42.59 9.33
CA LEU A 821 -6.35 -42.55 10.33
C LEU A 821 -6.97 -42.88 11.70
N PRO A 822 -6.26 -43.61 12.56
CA PRO A 822 -6.59 -43.61 13.97
C PRO A 822 -6.71 -42.14 14.41
N ARG A 823 -7.83 -41.77 15.03
CA ARG A 823 -7.95 -40.42 15.60
C ARG A 823 -6.75 -40.25 16.54
N ALA A 824 -5.94 -39.22 16.29
CA ALA A 824 -4.92 -38.83 17.24
C ALA A 824 -5.66 -38.41 18.52
N GLU A 825 -5.47 -39.16 19.60
CA GLU A 825 -5.94 -38.79 20.94
C GLU A 825 -5.21 -37.55 21.46
#